data_AF-A0A660KYK1-F1
#
_entry.id   AF-A0A660KYK1-F1
#
_cell.length_a   1.000
_cell.length_b   1.000
_cell.length_c   1.000
_cell.angle_alpha   90.00
_cell.angle_beta   90.00
_cell.angle_gamma   90.00
#
_symmetry.space_group_name_H-M   'P 1'
#
loop_
_entity.id
_entity.type
_entity.pdbx_description
1 polymer ?
#
loop_
_entity_poly.entity_id
_entity_poly.type
_entity_poly.pdbx_seq_one_letter_code
_entity_poly.pdbx_strand_id
1 'polypeptide(L)'
;MRIGVKGLAASGLTLAMLALGAGAAQAQTPQLENGKTKAVYDYKTAIRERVLIPQPGIDVDRNGKMDYVTADVIRPAASSATNKMPAIIDPSPYYVTSCRGNEAQCMSDWNNDNVNDRWPLFYDNYFLPRGYAYVLAQMNGTGYTEEGCPMHGGPTDIAGEKSVVDWLNGRVVAYKPKAGTSTTPDLDAPVVADWHNGSSAMIGKSYDGTLSNGVAATGVEGLKTIVPISAISAWYNYSRRGGIRQNSNYPGGSLNPGITYPGTAPSGHAGGINLPNRRGSAAAPTACWNVNQEINNDANEDTGDGDSHGDINKFWNDRDYVKDASKVKAAVFATHGFQDDNVKMDHMAMWWDALGKNNVPRKLWLLRAGHEDPFDSRRAEWVDTLHRWFDHYLYGVDNGIEKEPAVSIEDESKVWKDYASWPIPGTQNVDLFLRATSDPAAAGTLGGKAGGGAADSLGYTALTTTNENALMNSPTGSQANRRVFLSGPLKADLRLSGTAIADLAASIGATQTNFSVIVGDYGVLNADGTRQAFRQVSRTNDEGLATQTRRSCWGDAGLNAVTGEAGTPCETLGAACTLQPREVDNACYAELDPTFTDGTQWRVTRGVRDSTNRDSLVFGDPAVKPVTIGEKFRVPVVTMATEHIFKAGHQVAIIVGGTNTSDVNGTGNNNVAVTLDTRTSKVTLPLVGGYAAAAKAGLTDAETEAPTLGAVPADIATATTDKTGTTVSYTLPTATDNEDPNPVVTCDPASGSKFAVGTTTVTCVAKDANGNTSAPKTFKVVVRQDVPVTAPVGGSVPATLALTLGAPAQLGSFVPGVNQTYLGTTEATVTSTAGDALLSVADTSTVGTGHLVNGAFVLPEPLQLRARNAANTGTAYNNVGSLLNLLSWSAPVANDKVNLEFSQLVKANDPLRTGTYSKSLTFTLSTTQP
;
A
#
# COMPACT_ATOMS: atom_id res chain seq x y z
N MET A 1 36.55 -42.64 -22.06
CA MET A 1 36.41 -43.55 -23.23
C MET A 1 34.97 -43.38 -23.73
N ARG A 2 34.71 -42.52 -24.73
CA ARG A 2 34.45 -42.90 -26.15
C ARG A 2 33.34 -43.95 -26.26
N ILE A 3 32.20 -43.84 -26.95
CA ILE A 3 31.65 -43.14 -28.15
C ILE A 3 30.12 -43.46 -28.07
N GLY A 4 29.12 -42.66 -28.42
CA GLY A 4 28.83 -42.02 -29.71
C GLY A 4 27.31 -41.89 -29.91
N VAL A 5 26.97 -40.96 -30.81
CA VAL A 5 25.64 -40.55 -31.25
C VAL A 5 25.01 -41.54 -32.23
N LYS A 6 23.67 -41.68 -32.18
CA LYS A 6 22.63 -41.96 -33.23
C LYS A 6 21.39 -42.49 -32.49
N GLY A 7 20.14 -42.05 -32.66
CA GLY A 7 19.43 -41.42 -33.75
C GLY A 7 18.10 -42.18 -33.93
N LEU A 8 16.97 -41.49 -33.67
CA LEU A 8 15.56 -41.75 -34.04
C LEU A 8 14.95 -43.18 -33.93
N ALA A 9 13.88 -43.29 -33.15
CA ALA A 9 12.59 -43.85 -33.61
C ALA A 9 11.46 -43.39 -32.67
N ALA A 10 10.55 -42.59 -33.21
CA ALA A 10 9.30 -42.19 -32.56
C ALA A 10 8.26 -43.31 -32.74
N SER A 11 7.65 -43.74 -31.62
CA SER A 11 6.45 -44.56 -31.64
C SER A 11 5.31 -43.74 -31.04
N GLY A 12 4.35 -43.40 -31.88
CA GLY A 12 3.23 -42.53 -31.57
C GLY A 12 2.24 -43.16 -30.60
N LEU A 13 1.80 -42.35 -29.65
CA LEU A 13 0.52 -42.51 -28.99
C LEU A 13 -0.39 -41.39 -29.53
N THR A 14 -1.34 -41.76 -30.38
CA THR A 14 -2.45 -40.90 -30.82
C THR A 14 -3.35 -40.61 -29.62
N LEU A 15 -3.18 -39.43 -29.01
CA LEU A 15 -4.21 -38.80 -28.19
C LEU A 15 -4.97 -37.83 -29.10
N ALA A 16 -6.23 -38.14 -29.39
CA ALA A 16 -7.13 -37.25 -30.08
C ALA A 16 -7.34 -35.99 -29.22
N MET A 17 -6.68 -34.89 -29.57
CA MET A 17 -7.04 -33.57 -29.08
C MET A 17 -8.37 -33.18 -29.74
N LEU A 18 -9.47 -33.28 -28.99
CA LEU A 18 -10.62 -32.44 -29.23
C LEU A 18 -10.20 -31.01 -28.93
N ALA A 19 -9.85 -30.27 -29.98
CA ALA A 19 -9.78 -28.82 -29.94
C ALA A 19 -11.21 -28.27 -29.77
N LEU A 20 -11.69 -28.20 -28.53
CA LEU A 20 -12.71 -27.24 -28.16
C LEU A 20 -12.00 -25.88 -28.11
N GLY A 21 -12.02 -25.18 -29.24
CA GLY A 21 -11.70 -23.77 -29.28
C GLY A 21 -12.71 -23.01 -28.44
N ALA A 22 -12.41 -22.78 -27.17
CA ALA A 22 -13.00 -21.70 -26.41
C ALA A 22 -12.41 -20.40 -26.98
N GLY A 23 -13.06 -19.86 -28.01
CA GLY A 23 -12.80 -18.49 -28.43
C GLY A 23 -13.10 -17.59 -27.24
N ALA A 24 -12.07 -16.98 -26.65
CA ALA A 24 -12.25 -15.83 -25.79
C ALA A 24 -12.90 -14.75 -26.66
N ALA A 25 -14.22 -14.56 -26.51
CA ALA A 25 -14.91 -13.44 -27.11
C ALA A 25 -14.28 -12.16 -26.57
N GLN A 26 -13.46 -11.49 -27.38
CA GLN A 26 -12.96 -10.15 -27.09
C GLN A 26 -14.19 -9.25 -26.93
N ALA A 27 -14.29 -8.56 -25.78
CA ALA A 27 -15.23 -7.45 -25.64
C ALA A 27 -14.97 -6.46 -26.79
N GLN A 28 -16.02 -5.97 -27.44
CA GLN A 28 -15.89 -5.01 -28.52
C GLN A 28 -15.20 -3.74 -27.97
N THR A 29 -14.18 -3.25 -28.66
CA THR A 29 -13.49 -2.01 -28.26
C THR A 29 -14.51 -0.88 -28.23
N PRO A 30 -14.66 -0.15 -27.09
CA PRO A 30 -15.60 0.95 -27.03
C PRO A 30 -15.25 2.04 -28.04
N GLN A 31 -16.25 2.74 -28.55
CA GLN A 31 -16.01 3.94 -29.34
C GLN A 31 -15.53 5.05 -28.41
N LEU A 32 -14.39 5.65 -28.74
CA LEU A 32 -13.78 6.70 -27.93
C LEU A 32 -13.90 8.07 -28.60
N GLU A 33 -14.09 9.11 -27.79
CA GLU A 33 -14.01 10.51 -28.15
C GLU A 33 -13.15 11.23 -27.10
N ASN A 34 -12.05 11.84 -27.52
CA ASN A 34 -11.10 12.53 -26.64
C ASN A 34 -10.62 11.67 -25.44
N GLY A 35 -10.32 10.39 -25.70
CA GLY A 35 -9.83 9.45 -24.67
C GLY A 35 -10.90 8.95 -23.69
N LYS A 36 -12.19 9.16 -23.99
CA LYS A 36 -13.32 8.72 -23.18
C LYS A 36 -14.36 7.95 -23.99
N THR A 37 -15.15 7.09 -23.37
CA THR A 37 -16.25 6.39 -24.05
C THR A 37 -17.28 7.39 -24.60
N LYS A 38 -17.67 7.17 -25.86
CA LYS A 38 -18.61 8.02 -26.60
C LYS A 38 -20.05 7.59 -26.33
N ALA A 39 -20.95 8.56 -26.17
CA ALA A 39 -22.38 8.30 -26.09
C ALA A 39 -22.94 7.90 -27.46
N VAL A 40 -23.21 6.61 -27.66
CA VAL A 40 -23.69 6.03 -28.94
C VAL A 40 -24.87 5.07 -28.78
N TYR A 41 -25.24 4.72 -27.54
CA TYR A 41 -26.36 3.83 -27.24
C TYR A 41 -27.59 4.64 -26.80
N ASP A 42 -28.78 4.21 -27.25
CA ASP A 42 -30.05 4.87 -26.91
C ASP A 42 -30.62 4.33 -25.60
N TYR A 43 -30.71 5.21 -24.60
CA TYR A 43 -31.27 4.91 -23.28
C TYR A 43 -32.75 4.51 -23.33
N LYS A 44 -33.54 5.03 -24.29
CA LYS A 44 -34.98 4.72 -24.39
C LYS A 44 -35.23 3.26 -24.74
N THR A 45 -34.30 2.66 -25.49
CA THR A 45 -34.38 1.25 -25.89
C THR A 45 -33.70 0.30 -24.92
N ALA A 46 -33.12 0.81 -23.82
CA ALA A 46 -32.40 0.01 -22.85
C ALA A 46 -33.22 -1.19 -22.34
N ILE A 47 -32.53 -2.31 -22.16
CA ILE A 47 -33.12 -3.48 -21.51
C ILE A 47 -33.12 -3.21 -20.02
N ARG A 48 -34.28 -3.42 -19.38
CA ARG A 48 -34.49 -3.30 -17.94
C ARG A 48 -35.01 -4.62 -17.41
N GLU A 49 -34.41 -5.13 -16.34
CA GLU A 49 -34.78 -6.41 -15.74
C GLU A 49 -34.50 -6.43 -14.25
N ARG A 50 -35.40 -7.04 -13.47
CA ARG A 50 -35.17 -7.39 -12.06
C ARG A 50 -34.75 -8.86 -11.94
N VAL A 51 -33.75 -9.13 -11.13
CA VAL A 51 -33.26 -10.49 -10.85
C VAL A 51 -33.10 -10.73 -9.35
N LEU A 52 -33.38 -11.96 -8.93
CA LEU A 52 -33.13 -12.45 -7.58
C LEU A 52 -31.92 -13.38 -7.59
N ILE A 53 -30.91 -13.04 -6.80
CA ILE A 53 -29.60 -13.69 -6.79
C ILE A 53 -29.46 -14.48 -5.49
N PRO A 54 -29.27 -15.81 -5.56
CA PRO A 54 -29.19 -16.65 -4.37
C PRO A 54 -27.89 -16.40 -3.59
N GLN A 55 -27.97 -16.61 -2.28
CA GLN A 55 -26.82 -16.64 -1.38
C GLN A 55 -26.59 -18.07 -0.84
N PRO A 56 -25.81 -18.92 -1.54
CA PRO A 56 -25.67 -20.33 -1.17
C PRO A 56 -25.20 -20.54 0.26
N GLY A 57 -26.01 -21.25 1.06
CA GLY A 57 -25.70 -21.60 2.44
C GLY A 57 -25.94 -20.47 3.46
N ILE A 58 -26.54 -19.35 3.06
CA ILE A 58 -26.91 -18.25 3.95
C ILE A 58 -28.42 -18.29 4.21
N ASP A 59 -28.77 -18.29 5.49
CA ASP A 59 -30.14 -18.24 6.04
C ASP A 59 -30.07 -17.37 7.30
N VAL A 60 -30.06 -16.04 7.13
CA VAL A 60 -29.85 -15.11 8.26
C VAL A 60 -31.04 -15.12 9.21
N ASP A 61 -32.24 -15.22 8.66
CA ASP A 61 -33.49 -15.13 9.41
C ASP A 61 -33.90 -16.47 10.07
N ARG A 62 -33.15 -17.54 9.78
CA ARG A 62 -33.23 -18.91 10.33
C ARG A 62 -34.57 -19.56 10.07
N ASN A 63 -35.16 -19.29 8.92
CA ASN A 63 -36.46 -19.84 8.56
C ASN A 63 -36.35 -21.16 7.75
N GLY A 64 -35.13 -21.65 7.51
CA GLY A 64 -34.84 -22.88 6.78
C GLY A 64 -34.82 -22.71 5.26
N LYS A 65 -34.91 -21.48 4.77
CA LYS A 65 -34.78 -21.13 3.35
C LYS A 65 -33.51 -20.32 3.12
N MET A 66 -33.01 -20.40 1.90
CA MET A 66 -31.84 -19.66 1.48
C MET A 66 -32.21 -18.19 1.20
N ASP A 67 -31.35 -17.28 1.64
CA ASP A 67 -31.48 -15.86 1.37
C ASP A 67 -31.20 -15.52 -0.10
N TYR A 68 -31.82 -14.44 -0.58
CA TYR A 68 -31.57 -13.84 -1.89
C TYR A 68 -31.26 -12.36 -1.72
N VAL A 69 -30.52 -11.79 -2.66
CA VAL A 69 -30.48 -10.33 -2.88
C VAL A 69 -31.17 -10.01 -4.19
N THR A 70 -31.72 -8.82 -4.31
CA THR A 70 -32.39 -8.38 -5.54
C THR A 70 -31.58 -7.31 -6.23
N ALA A 71 -31.42 -7.43 -7.55
CA ALA A 71 -30.76 -6.45 -8.37
C ALA A 71 -31.68 -6.02 -9.53
N ASP A 72 -31.83 -4.71 -9.69
CA ASP A 72 -32.46 -4.13 -10.87
C ASP A 72 -31.35 -3.70 -11.83
N VAL A 73 -31.41 -4.19 -13.07
CA VAL A 73 -30.37 -4.00 -14.08
C VAL A 73 -30.93 -3.20 -15.26
N ILE A 74 -30.20 -2.15 -15.65
CA ILE A 74 -30.43 -1.42 -16.89
C ILE A 74 -29.16 -1.50 -17.75
N ARG A 75 -29.31 -1.87 -19.03
CA ARG A 75 -28.17 -2.04 -19.94
C ARG A 75 -28.52 -1.70 -21.39
N PRO A 76 -27.53 -1.32 -22.21
CA PRO A 76 -27.76 -1.04 -23.63
C PRO A 76 -28.41 -2.23 -24.35
N ALA A 77 -29.39 -1.97 -25.24
CA ALA A 77 -30.06 -3.01 -26.02
C ALA A 77 -29.10 -3.85 -26.88
N ALA A 78 -27.97 -3.26 -27.27
CA ALA A 78 -26.94 -3.93 -28.05
C ALA A 78 -26.07 -4.89 -27.23
N SER A 79 -26.18 -4.90 -25.90
CA SER A 79 -25.41 -5.80 -25.02
C SER A 79 -25.84 -7.26 -25.21
N SER A 80 -24.87 -8.14 -25.43
CA SER A 80 -25.10 -9.56 -25.76
C SER A 80 -23.85 -10.40 -25.51
N ALA A 81 -23.95 -11.73 -25.66
CA ALA A 81 -22.80 -12.64 -25.57
C ALA A 81 -21.61 -12.27 -26.48
N THR A 82 -21.87 -11.58 -27.61
CA THR A 82 -20.85 -11.12 -28.56
C THR A 82 -20.50 -9.63 -28.43
N ASN A 83 -21.31 -8.85 -27.73
CA ASN A 83 -21.06 -7.43 -27.46
C ASN A 83 -21.13 -7.19 -25.95
N LYS A 84 -20.02 -7.51 -25.29
CA LYS A 84 -19.94 -7.53 -23.83
C LYS A 84 -19.62 -6.16 -23.24
N MET A 85 -20.27 -5.83 -22.14
CA MET A 85 -20.16 -4.54 -21.47
C MET A 85 -19.87 -4.69 -19.97
N PRO A 86 -19.15 -3.75 -19.34
CA PRO A 86 -18.96 -3.73 -17.90
C PRO A 86 -20.23 -3.28 -17.17
N ALA A 87 -20.23 -3.48 -15.85
CA ALA A 87 -21.32 -3.07 -14.98
C ALA A 87 -20.83 -2.10 -13.88
N ILE A 88 -21.61 -1.06 -13.62
CA ILE A 88 -21.47 -0.21 -12.43
C ILE A 88 -22.58 -0.61 -11.47
N ILE A 89 -22.21 -0.98 -10.25
CA ILE A 89 -23.13 -1.48 -9.22
C ILE A 89 -23.23 -0.40 -8.13
N ASP A 90 -24.45 0.00 -7.77
CA ASP A 90 -24.73 0.81 -6.60
C ASP A 90 -25.50 -0.04 -5.58
N PRO A 91 -24.79 -0.65 -4.61
CA PRO A 91 -25.41 -1.46 -3.57
C PRO A 91 -26.03 -0.54 -2.52
N SER A 92 -27.33 -0.66 -2.25
CA SER A 92 -27.97 0.19 -1.24
C SER A 92 -29.04 -0.53 -0.43
N PRO A 93 -29.06 -0.31 0.90
CA PRO A 93 -30.20 -0.69 1.73
C PRO A 93 -31.36 0.33 1.67
N TYR A 94 -31.22 1.43 0.92
CA TYR A 94 -32.10 2.60 1.03
C TYR A 94 -33.14 2.76 -0.07
N TYR A 95 -33.04 2.04 -1.18
CA TYR A 95 -33.83 2.31 -2.40
C TYR A 95 -35.35 2.39 -2.20
N VAL A 96 -35.87 1.62 -1.24
CA VAL A 96 -37.30 1.55 -0.90
C VAL A 96 -37.65 2.19 0.45
N THR A 97 -36.68 2.82 1.12
CA THR A 97 -36.84 3.47 2.42
C THR A 97 -36.42 4.94 2.37
N SER A 98 -35.15 5.25 2.62
CA SER A 98 -34.61 6.61 2.66
C SER A 98 -34.32 7.21 1.29
N CYS A 99 -34.39 6.41 0.24
CA CYS A 99 -34.16 6.82 -1.14
C CYS A 99 -32.73 7.37 -1.35
N ARG A 100 -32.38 7.79 -2.58
CA ARG A 100 -30.99 8.19 -2.91
C ARG A 100 -30.87 9.63 -3.40
N GLY A 101 -29.69 10.20 -3.13
CA GLY A 101 -29.32 11.54 -3.56
C GLY A 101 -29.99 12.66 -2.76
N ASN A 102 -29.56 13.90 -3.00
CA ASN A 102 -30.07 15.10 -2.33
C ASN A 102 -31.59 15.32 -2.52
N GLU A 103 -32.15 14.79 -3.61
CA GLU A 103 -33.58 14.90 -3.91
C GLU A 103 -34.42 13.68 -3.48
N ALA A 104 -33.84 12.77 -2.68
CA ALA A 104 -34.50 11.58 -2.15
C ALA A 104 -35.24 10.74 -3.23
N GLN A 105 -34.56 10.45 -4.33
CA GLN A 105 -35.11 9.67 -5.44
C GLN A 105 -35.27 8.20 -5.06
N CYS A 106 -36.51 7.73 -5.02
CA CYS A 106 -36.84 6.33 -4.67
C CYS A 106 -36.97 5.49 -5.93
N MET A 107 -36.67 4.19 -5.83
CA MET A 107 -37.08 3.24 -6.86
C MET A 107 -38.61 3.16 -6.94
N SER A 108 -39.13 2.79 -8.11
CA SER A 108 -40.57 2.67 -8.33
C SER A 108 -40.88 1.72 -9.48
N ASP A 109 -41.97 0.99 -9.35
CA ASP A 109 -42.54 0.06 -10.34
C ASP A 109 -44.06 0.29 -10.31
N TRP A 110 -44.55 1.23 -11.12
CA TRP A 110 -45.91 1.75 -11.03
C TRP A 110 -46.93 0.89 -11.75
N ASN A 111 -46.49 0.18 -12.78
CA ASN A 111 -47.32 -0.74 -13.55
C ASN A 111 -47.27 -2.18 -13.00
N ASN A 112 -46.41 -2.42 -12.00
CA ASN A 112 -46.24 -3.69 -11.29
C ASN A 112 -45.87 -4.83 -12.25
N ASP A 113 -45.01 -4.53 -13.21
CA ASP A 113 -44.50 -5.48 -14.22
C ASP A 113 -43.13 -6.08 -13.84
N ASN A 114 -42.62 -5.77 -12.64
CA ASN A 114 -41.30 -6.15 -12.14
C ASN A 114 -40.13 -5.50 -12.89
N VAL A 115 -40.36 -4.37 -13.54
CA VAL A 115 -39.34 -3.53 -14.16
C VAL A 115 -39.31 -2.20 -13.41
N ASN A 116 -38.11 -1.78 -13.00
CA ASN A 116 -37.96 -0.49 -12.34
C ASN A 116 -38.16 0.68 -13.34
N ASP A 117 -39.15 1.52 -13.07
CA ASP A 117 -39.51 2.69 -13.86
C ASP A 117 -38.65 3.91 -13.51
N ARG A 118 -38.21 4.03 -12.25
CA ARG A 118 -37.45 5.18 -11.75
C ARG A 118 -36.09 4.75 -11.21
N TRP A 119 -35.02 5.23 -11.85
CA TRP A 119 -33.65 4.94 -11.50
C TRP A 119 -33.06 6.09 -10.69
N PRO A 120 -32.76 5.91 -9.39
CA PRO A 120 -32.18 6.98 -8.59
C PRO A 120 -30.76 7.33 -9.02
N LEU A 121 -30.38 8.60 -8.86
CA LEU A 121 -29.09 9.17 -9.24
C LEU A 121 -28.87 9.20 -10.75
N PHE A 122 -27.77 9.83 -11.19
CA PHE A 122 -27.54 10.16 -12.60
C PHE A 122 -26.84 9.05 -13.39
N TYR A 123 -26.39 7.99 -12.71
CA TYR A 123 -25.37 7.08 -13.23
C TYR A 123 -25.84 6.32 -14.47
N ASP A 124 -27.05 5.79 -14.46
CA ASP A 124 -27.62 5.09 -15.61
C ASP A 124 -27.74 6.00 -16.83
N ASN A 125 -28.27 7.21 -16.65
CA ASN A 125 -28.49 8.18 -17.69
C ASN A 125 -27.18 8.71 -18.30
N TYR A 126 -26.10 8.79 -17.52
CA TYR A 126 -24.78 9.20 -18.02
C TYR A 126 -24.01 8.03 -18.64
N PHE A 127 -23.92 6.90 -17.95
CA PHE A 127 -23.03 5.81 -18.32
C PHE A 127 -23.65 4.83 -19.33
N LEU A 128 -24.96 4.61 -19.32
CA LEU A 128 -25.58 3.67 -20.26
C LEU A 128 -25.38 4.08 -21.72
N PRO A 129 -25.62 5.35 -22.13
CA PRO A 129 -25.35 5.77 -23.51
C PRO A 129 -23.90 5.53 -23.93
N ARG A 130 -22.97 5.43 -22.97
CA ARG A 130 -21.53 5.22 -23.14
C ARG A 130 -21.10 3.76 -23.04
N GLY A 131 -22.06 2.84 -22.96
CA GLY A 131 -21.81 1.39 -23.04
C GLY A 131 -21.61 0.72 -21.70
N TYR A 132 -22.25 1.20 -20.63
CA TYR A 132 -22.21 0.55 -19.32
C TYR A 132 -23.56 -0.03 -18.96
N ALA A 133 -23.59 -1.20 -18.34
CA ALA A 133 -24.74 -1.61 -17.55
C ALA A 133 -24.69 -0.92 -16.18
N TYR A 134 -25.85 -0.60 -15.63
CA TYR A 134 -25.99 -0.08 -14.28
C TYR A 134 -26.90 -0.99 -13.47
N VAL A 135 -26.51 -1.25 -12.23
CA VAL A 135 -27.14 -2.25 -11.35
C VAL A 135 -27.44 -1.61 -10.00
N LEU A 136 -28.72 -1.51 -9.67
CA LEU A 136 -29.18 -1.13 -8.33
C LEU A 136 -29.30 -2.42 -7.51
N ALA A 137 -28.33 -2.69 -6.65
CA ALA A 137 -28.33 -3.89 -5.82
C ALA A 137 -28.92 -3.60 -4.45
N GLN A 138 -29.88 -4.40 -4.01
CA GLN A 138 -30.54 -4.25 -2.72
C GLN A 138 -29.93 -5.20 -1.69
N MET A 139 -29.49 -4.62 -0.58
CA MET A 139 -28.86 -5.35 0.53
C MET A 139 -29.73 -6.50 1.05
N ASN A 140 -29.10 -7.58 1.50
CA ASN A 140 -29.80 -8.69 2.16
C ASN A 140 -30.77 -8.18 3.24
N GLY A 141 -31.99 -8.74 3.25
CA GLY A 141 -33.06 -8.32 4.15
C GLY A 141 -33.62 -6.92 3.90
N THR A 142 -33.37 -6.33 2.73
CA THR A 142 -33.99 -5.09 2.27
C THR A 142 -34.66 -5.30 0.91
N GLY A 143 -35.45 -4.32 0.48
CA GLY A 143 -35.95 -4.34 -0.88
C GLY A 143 -36.88 -5.51 -1.22
N TYR A 144 -36.86 -5.90 -2.50
CA TYR A 144 -37.71 -6.92 -3.12
C TYR A 144 -37.22 -8.36 -2.92
N THR A 145 -36.96 -8.75 -1.69
CA THR A 145 -36.77 -10.17 -1.31
C THR A 145 -37.88 -10.60 -0.35
N GLU A 146 -38.11 -11.91 -0.16
CA GLU A 146 -38.97 -12.42 0.93
C GLU A 146 -38.16 -12.69 2.19
N GLU A 147 -37.01 -13.32 1.99
CA GLU A 147 -36.15 -13.86 3.05
C GLU A 147 -35.02 -12.89 3.41
N GLY A 148 -34.36 -13.16 4.54
CA GLY A 148 -33.15 -12.50 5.00
C GLY A 148 -33.42 -11.28 5.89
N CYS A 149 -32.39 -10.92 6.66
CA CYS A 149 -32.43 -9.77 7.58
C CYS A 149 -31.13 -8.96 7.51
N PRO A 150 -31.20 -7.62 7.69
CA PRO A 150 -29.99 -6.80 7.74
C PRO A 150 -29.10 -7.15 8.92
N MET A 151 -27.83 -7.44 8.63
CA MET A 151 -26.81 -7.73 9.65
C MET A 151 -25.84 -6.57 9.88
N HIS A 152 -26.20 -5.38 9.43
CA HIS A 152 -25.48 -4.13 9.71
C HIS A 152 -24.02 -4.15 9.23
N GLY A 153 -23.84 -4.35 7.93
CA GLY A 153 -22.53 -4.49 7.28
C GLY A 153 -21.74 -5.69 7.75
N GLY A 154 -22.42 -6.65 8.40
CA GLY A 154 -21.85 -7.92 8.81
C GLY A 154 -21.52 -8.82 7.63
N PRO A 155 -20.88 -9.98 7.90
CA PRO A 155 -20.41 -10.90 6.86
C PRO A 155 -21.48 -11.30 5.84
N THR A 156 -22.74 -11.43 6.25
CA THR A 156 -23.84 -11.86 5.36
C THR A 156 -24.36 -10.73 4.47
N ASP A 157 -24.35 -9.47 4.94
CA ASP A 157 -24.67 -8.33 4.07
C ASP A 157 -23.62 -8.21 2.96
N ILE A 158 -22.34 -8.37 3.32
CA ILE A 158 -21.23 -8.35 2.37
C ILE A 158 -21.27 -9.56 1.41
N ALA A 159 -21.62 -10.74 1.91
CA ALA A 159 -21.79 -11.92 1.06
C ALA A 159 -22.93 -11.76 0.06
N GLY A 160 -24.03 -11.14 0.48
CA GLY A 160 -25.14 -10.76 -0.39
C GLY A 160 -24.69 -9.87 -1.54
N GLU A 161 -24.02 -8.76 -1.26
CA GLU A 161 -23.55 -7.85 -2.31
C GLU A 161 -22.45 -8.47 -3.18
N LYS A 162 -21.58 -9.29 -2.59
CA LYS A 162 -20.60 -10.09 -3.34
C LYS A 162 -21.28 -11.04 -4.34
N SER A 163 -22.45 -11.59 -4.01
CA SER A 163 -23.19 -12.50 -4.90
C SER A 163 -23.61 -11.82 -6.21
N VAL A 164 -23.81 -10.50 -6.21
CA VAL A 164 -24.08 -9.71 -7.44
C VAL A 164 -22.88 -9.76 -8.38
N VAL A 165 -21.67 -9.58 -7.84
CA VAL A 165 -20.42 -9.69 -8.62
C VAL A 165 -20.21 -11.13 -9.10
N ASP A 166 -20.52 -12.12 -8.27
CA ASP A 166 -20.46 -13.53 -8.63
C ASP A 166 -21.44 -13.89 -9.75
N TRP A 167 -22.67 -13.38 -9.72
CA TRP A 167 -23.66 -13.57 -10.77
C TRP A 167 -23.22 -12.98 -12.11
N LEU A 168 -22.77 -11.72 -12.09
CA LEU A 168 -22.25 -11.04 -13.28
C LEU A 168 -21.10 -11.82 -13.94
N ASN A 169 -20.29 -12.52 -13.12
CA ASN A 169 -19.18 -13.35 -13.59
C ASN A 169 -19.57 -14.84 -13.77
N GLY A 170 -20.86 -15.19 -13.74
CA GLY A 170 -21.36 -16.54 -14.00
C GLY A 170 -21.03 -17.59 -12.93
N ARG A 171 -20.65 -17.18 -11.71
CA ARG A 171 -20.35 -18.08 -10.59
C ARG A 171 -21.59 -18.51 -9.82
N VAL A 172 -22.66 -17.72 -9.89
CA VAL A 172 -24.00 -18.08 -9.41
C VAL A 172 -25.04 -17.72 -10.48
N VAL A 173 -26.18 -18.42 -10.48
CA VAL A 173 -27.29 -18.17 -11.40
C VAL A 173 -28.36 -17.37 -10.68
N ALA A 174 -28.82 -16.27 -11.27
CA ALA A 174 -29.95 -15.51 -10.78
C ALA A 174 -31.27 -16.01 -11.40
N TYR A 175 -32.39 -15.54 -10.89
CA TYR A 175 -33.72 -15.95 -11.33
C TYR A 175 -34.63 -14.74 -11.55
N LYS A 176 -35.57 -14.86 -12.48
CA LYS A 176 -36.65 -13.86 -12.59
C LYS A 176 -37.58 -13.93 -11.38
N PRO A 177 -38.29 -12.84 -11.04
CA PRO A 177 -39.42 -12.92 -10.15
C PRO A 177 -40.50 -13.85 -10.72
N LYS A 178 -41.16 -14.63 -9.86
CA LYS A 178 -42.29 -15.46 -10.24
C LYS A 178 -43.46 -14.60 -10.70
N ALA A 179 -44.18 -15.05 -11.73
CA ALA A 179 -45.32 -14.31 -12.25
C ALA A 179 -46.33 -13.96 -11.14
N GLY A 180 -46.67 -12.67 -11.01
CA GLY A 180 -47.56 -12.15 -9.98
C GLY A 180 -46.92 -11.87 -8.62
N THR A 181 -45.60 -12.07 -8.47
CA THR A 181 -44.83 -11.66 -7.28
C THR A 181 -43.60 -10.85 -7.70
N SER A 182 -43.06 -10.06 -6.76
CA SER A 182 -41.83 -9.27 -6.98
C SER A 182 -40.65 -9.78 -6.15
N THR A 183 -40.92 -10.65 -5.19
CA THR A 183 -40.01 -11.05 -4.10
C THR A 183 -39.64 -12.53 -4.12
N THR A 184 -40.40 -13.36 -4.87
CA THR A 184 -40.19 -14.81 -4.96
C THR A 184 -39.42 -15.16 -6.24
N PRO A 185 -38.32 -15.92 -6.17
CA PRO A 185 -37.61 -16.36 -7.36
C PRO A 185 -38.39 -17.45 -8.12
N ASP A 186 -38.40 -17.38 -9.45
CA ASP A 186 -38.85 -18.45 -10.34
C ASP A 186 -37.66 -19.34 -10.71
N LEU A 187 -37.53 -20.48 -10.02
CA LEU A 187 -36.41 -21.40 -10.20
C LEU A 187 -36.38 -22.06 -11.60
N ASP A 188 -37.49 -21.98 -12.36
CA ASP A 188 -37.58 -22.46 -13.74
C ASP A 188 -37.20 -21.37 -14.77
N ALA A 189 -36.93 -20.13 -14.33
CA ALA A 189 -36.58 -19.00 -15.18
C ALA A 189 -35.19 -18.41 -14.82
N PRO A 190 -34.08 -19.14 -15.08
CA PRO A 190 -32.73 -18.68 -14.78
C PRO A 190 -32.32 -17.49 -15.65
N VAL A 191 -31.54 -16.58 -15.09
CA VAL A 191 -30.96 -15.41 -15.75
C VAL A 191 -29.45 -15.44 -15.60
N VAL A 192 -28.74 -15.45 -16.73
CA VAL A 192 -27.29 -15.40 -16.82
C VAL A 192 -26.83 -14.06 -17.41
N ALA A 193 -25.75 -13.50 -16.89
CA ALA A 193 -25.18 -12.25 -17.37
C ALA A 193 -24.18 -12.48 -18.52
N ASP A 194 -24.59 -13.16 -19.60
CA ASP A 194 -23.72 -13.49 -20.74
C ASP A 194 -23.21 -12.24 -21.50
N TRP A 195 -23.92 -11.12 -21.35
CA TRP A 195 -23.59 -9.79 -21.82
C TRP A 195 -22.48 -9.08 -21.01
N HIS A 196 -22.10 -9.57 -19.83
CA HIS A 196 -21.10 -8.93 -18.99
C HIS A 196 -19.67 -9.24 -19.44
N ASN A 197 -18.78 -8.24 -19.38
CA ASN A 197 -17.39 -8.38 -19.82
C ASN A 197 -16.43 -8.92 -18.73
N GLY A 198 -16.94 -9.26 -17.55
CA GLY A 198 -16.15 -9.72 -16.40
C GLY A 198 -15.54 -8.58 -15.55
N SER A 199 -15.85 -7.32 -15.85
CA SER A 199 -15.38 -6.15 -15.10
C SER A 199 -16.55 -5.37 -14.50
N SER A 200 -16.52 -5.22 -13.19
CA SER A 200 -17.51 -4.45 -12.43
C SER A 200 -16.85 -3.35 -11.61
N ALA A 201 -17.56 -2.24 -11.43
CA ALA A 201 -17.28 -1.26 -10.39
C ALA A 201 -18.38 -1.28 -9.34
N MET A 202 -18.06 -0.85 -8.11
CA MET A 202 -19.07 -0.50 -7.10
C MET A 202 -18.93 0.97 -6.69
N ILE A 203 -20.02 1.67 -6.48
CA ILE A 203 -20.04 3.09 -6.10
C ILE A 203 -21.18 3.35 -5.12
N GLY A 204 -21.03 4.36 -4.27
CA GLY A 204 -22.17 4.91 -3.54
C GLY A 204 -21.79 5.72 -2.30
N LYS A 205 -22.77 6.47 -1.78
CA LYS A 205 -22.63 7.31 -0.59
C LYS A 205 -23.08 6.62 0.68
N SER A 206 -22.31 6.79 1.76
CA SER A 206 -22.65 6.30 3.11
C SER A 206 -22.62 4.78 3.18
N TYR A 207 -23.73 4.14 3.56
CA TYR A 207 -23.85 2.68 3.59
C TYR A 207 -23.60 2.05 2.21
N ASP A 208 -23.95 2.71 1.11
CA ASP A 208 -23.68 2.18 -0.22
C ASP A 208 -22.16 2.03 -0.50
N GLY A 209 -21.41 3.08 -0.16
CA GLY A 209 -19.95 3.04 -0.20
C GLY A 209 -19.35 2.08 0.83
N THR A 210 -20.06 1.85 1.94
CA THR A 210 -19.66 0.90 3.00
C THR A 210 -19.75 -0.53 2.50
N LEU A 211 -20.83 -0.89 1.81
CA LEU A 211 -20.99 -2.18 1.14
C LEU A 211 -19.91 -2.36 0.06
N SER A 212 -19.60 -1.30 -0.68
CA SER A 212 -18.49 -1.29 -1.65
C SER A 212 -17.13 -1.60 -0.99
N ASN A 213 -16.81 -0.97 0.15
CA ASN A 213 -15.61 -1.28 0.93
C ASN A 213 -15.59 -2.75 1.39
N GLY A 214 -16.68 -3.23 1.96
CA GLY A 214 -16.77 -4.59 2.48
C GLY A 214 -16.63 -5.65 1.37
N VAL A 215 -17.28 -5.47 0.22
CA VAL A 215 -17.14 -6.40 -0.92
C VAL A 215 -15.72 -6.36 -1.48
N ALA A 216 -15.09 -5.19 -1.60
CA ALA A 216 -13.69 -5.09 -2.02
C ALA A 216 -12.74 -5.84 -1.07
N ALA A 217 -12.99 -5.78 0.24
CA ALA A 217 -12.22 -6.50 1.25
C ALA A 217 -12.34 -8.04 1.16
N THR A 218 -13.30 -8.57 0.39
CA THR A 218 -13.36 -10.01 0.10
C THR A 218 -12.34 -10.46 -0.96
N GLY A 219 -11.80 -9.52 -1.75
CA GLY A 219 -10.91 -9.81 -2.88
C GLY A 219 -11.60 -10.51 -4.06
N VAL A 220 -12.92 -10.37 -4.17
CA VAL A 220 -13.75 -11.02 -5.21
C VAL A 220 -13.24 -10.70 -6.61
N GLU A 221 -13.16 -11.74 -7.44
CA GLU A 221 -12.73 -11.60 -8.82
C GLU A 221 -13.83 -10.96 -9.69
N GLY A 222 -13.42 -10.04 -10.57
CA GLY A 222 -14.32 -9.30 -11.44
C GLY A 222 -14.66 -7.90 -10.92
N LEU A 223 -14.49 -7.62 -9.62
CA LEU A 223 -14.53 -6.26 -9.10
C LEU A 223 -13.20 -5.55 -9.39
N LYS A 224 -13.21 -4.59 -10.32
CA LYS A 224 -12.00 -3.89 -10.80
C LYS A 224 -11.75 -2.59 -10.07
N THR A 225 -12.80 -1.90 -9.63
CA THR A 225 -12.67 -0.68 -8.86
C THR A 225 -13.87 -0.41 -7.95
N ILE A 226 -13.66 0.34 -6.87
CA ILE A 226 -14.72 0.90 -6.04
C ILE A 226 -14.59 2.42 -5.91
N VAL A 227 -15.72 3.09 -5.73
CA VAL A 227 -15.81 4.54 -5.51
C VAL A 227 -16.62 4.80 -4.22
N PRO A 228 -16.01 4.58 -3.03
CA PRO A 228 -16.69 4.80 -1.76
C PRO A 228 -16.77 6.30 -1.43
N ILE A 229 -18.00 6.81 -1.25
CA ILE A 229 -18.29 8.20 -0.91
C ILE A 229 -18.76 8.27 0.55
N SER A 230 -18.04 9.00 1.41
CA SER A 230 -18.33 9.08 2.86
C SER A 230 -18.66 7.71 3.48
N ALA A 231 -17.80 6.71 3.24
CA ALA A 231 -18.08 5.31 3.55
C ALA A 231 -17.49 4.86 4.89
N ILE A 232 -18.20 3.98 5.58
CA ILE A 232 -17.71 3.29 6.78
C ILE A 232 -16.70 2.22 6.34
N SER A 233 -15.61 2.08 7.08
CA SER A 233 -14.60 1.03 6.90
C SER A 233 -14.51 0.08 8.09
N ALA A 234 -15.00 0.50 9.26
CA ALA A 234 -15.09 -0.31 10.46
C ALA A 234 -16.30 0.16 11.29
N TRP A 235 -17.30 -0.70 11.46
CA TRP A 235 -18.58 -0.28 12.05
C TRP A 235 -18.49 0.12 13.53
N TYR A 236 -17.51 -0.40 14.27
CA TYR A 236 -17.24 0.03 15.64
C TYR A 236 -17.06 1.55 15.71
N ASN A 237 -16.26 2.14 14.82
CA ASN A 237 -15.97 3.57 14.82
C ASN A 237 -17.17 4.44 14.40
N TYR A 238 -18.17 3.85 13.74
CA TYR A 238 -19.38 4.56 13.37
C TYR A 238 -20.30 4.74 14.56
N SER A 239 -20.42 3.72 15.42
CA SER A 239 -21.38 3.68 16.53
C SER A 239 -20.73 3.81 17.92
N ARG A 240 -19.40 3.73 18.01
CA ARG A 240 -18.62 3.75 19.26
C ARG A 240 -17.30 4.50 19.04
N ARG A 241 -16.73 5.02 20.12
CA ARG A 241 -15.41 5.67 20.12
C ARG A 241 -14.73 5.47 21.47
N GLY A 242 -13.51 4.96 21.44
CA GLY A 242 -12.66 4.88 22.64
C GLY A 242 -13.23 4.07 23.80
N GLY A 243 -13.98 3.00 23.53
CA GLY A 243 -14.65 2.18 24.57
C GLY A 243 -16.05 2.67 24.91
N ILE A 244 -16.57 3.71 24.24
CA ILE A 244 -17.80 4.40 24.63
C ILE A 244 -18.79 4.34 23.46
N ARG A 245 -20.04 3.95 23.76
CA ARG A 245 -21.13 3.91 22.79
C ARG A 245 -21.64 5.30 22.41
N GLN A 246 -22.01 5.51 21.15
CA GLN A 246 -22.72 6.71 20.70
C GLN A 246 -24.23 6.58 20.89
N ASN A 247 -24.78 5.39 20.64
CA ASN A 247 -26.20 5.07 20.75
C ASN A 247 -26.40 3.76 21.53
N SER A 248 -27.63 3.50 21.97
CA SER A 248 -28.03 2.22 22.57
C SER A 248 -28.95 1.41 21.65
N ASN A 249 -28.95 0.09 21.81
CA ASN A 249 -29.60 -0.90 20.95
C ASN A 249 -29.23 -0.70 19.48
N TYR A 250 -27.93 -0.51 19.21
CA TYR A 250 -27.43 -0.19 17.88
C TYR A 250 -26.60 -1.36 17.34
N PRO A 251 -27.02 -2.02 16.24
CA PRO A 251 -27.92 -1.49 15.21
C PRO A 251 -29.40 -1.91 15.32
N GLY A 252 -29.75 -2.93 16.10
CA GLY A 252 -31.03 -3.64 16.00
C GLY A 252 -32.26 -2.80 16.34
N GLY A 253 -32.13 -1.87 17.28
CA GLY A 253 -33.20 -0.97 17.73
C GLY A 253 -33.24 0.39 17.02
N SER A 254 -32.26 0.70 16.16
CA SER A 254 -32.11 2.04 15.55
C SER A 254 -31.96 1.98 14.04
N LEU A 255 -30.83 1.45 13.53
CA LEU A 255 -30.55 1.51 12.08
C LEU A 255 -31.37 0.49 11.29
N ASN A 256 -31.47 -0.75 11.78
CA ASN A 256 -32.19 -1.81 11.08
C ASN A 256 -33.66 -1.44 10.80
N PRO A 257 -34.40 -0.85 11.76
CA PRO A 257 -35.71 -0.27 11.48
C PRO A 257 -35.68 0.79 10.37
N GLY A 258 -34.70 1.70 10.36
CA GLY A 258 -34.58 2.75 9.36
C GLY A 258 -34.47 2.24 7.91
N ILE A 259 -33.83 1.09 7.71
CA ILE A 259 -33.60 0.49 6.38
C ILE A 259 -34.57 -0.64 6.00
N THR A 260 -35.44 -1.05 6.93
CA THR A 260 -36.43 -2.10 6.67
C THR A 260 -37.82 -1.54 6.46
N TYR A 261 -38.58 -2.19 5.57
CA TYR A 261 -39.94 -1.79 5.24
C TYR A 261 -40.92 -2.10 6.39
N PRO A 262 -41.73 -1.13 6.86
CA PRO A 262 -42.66 -1.31 7.98
C PRO A 262 -44.01 -1.93 7.59
N GLY A 263 -44.24 -2.25 6.31
CA GLY A 263 -45.52 -2.75 5.80
C GLY A 263 -46.48 -1.67 5.29
N THR A 264 -46.16 -0.38 5.49
CA THR A 264 -46.81 0.76 4.83
C THR A 264 -45.79 1.56 4.05
N ALA A 265 -46.12 1.93 2.82
CA ALA A 265 -45.21 2.71 1.98
C ALA A 265 -44.84 4.02 2.69
N PRO A 266 -43.55 4.40 2.77
CA PRO A 266 -43.16 5.69 3.30
C PRO A 266 -43.82 6.83 2.50
N SER A 267 -43.96 7.99 3.13
CA SER A 267 -44.48 9.19 2.47
C SER A 267 -43.56 9.61 1.32
N GLY A 268 -44.09 9.75 0.10
CA GLY A 268 -43.31 10.12 -1.10
C GLY A 268 -43.04 8.96 -2.06
N HIS A 269 -43.37 7.73 -1.66
CA HIS A 269 -43.38 6.58 -2.56
C HIS A 269 -44.64 6.62 -3.42
N ALA A 270 -44.46 6.42 -4.72
CA ALA A 270 -45.59 6.12 -5.58
C ALA A 270 -46.18 4.74 -5.21
N GLY A 271 -47.49 4.56 -5.40
CA GLY A 271 -48.14 3.27 -5.16
C GLY A 271 -47.50 2.14 -5.98
N GLY A 272 -47.70 0.88 -5.56
CA GLY A 272 -47.23 -0.32 -6.28
C GLY A 272 -46.20 -1.18 -5.53
N ILE A 273 -45.60 -0.69 -4.44
CA ILE A 273 -44.60 -1.45 -3.68
C ILE A 273 -45.28 -2.39 -2.66
N ASN A 274 -45.29 -3.70 -2.97
CA ASN A 274 -45.76 -4.76 -2.07
C ASN A 274 -44.57 -5.54 -1.49
N LEU A 275 -44.05 -5.08 -0.35
CA LEU A 275 -42.89 -5.68 0.33
C LEU A 275 -43.27 -6.29 1.68
N PRO A 276 -42.57 -7.35 2.13
CA PRO A 276 -42.82 -7.94 3.43
C PRO A 276 -42.48 -6.95 4.55
N ASN A 277 -43.31 -6.93 5.60
CA ASN A 277 -42.99 -6.20 6.83
C ASN A 277 -41.88 -6.94 7.57
N ARG A 278 -40.70 -6.31 7.67
CA ARG A 278 -39.53 -6.90 8.34
C ARG A 278 -39.29 -6.36 9.74
N ARG A 279 -39.87 -5.22 10.13
CA ARG A 279 -39.59 -4.60 11.44
C ARG A 279 -40.14 -5.40 12.62
N GLY A 280 -41.38 -5.89 12.48
CA GLY A 280 -42.10 -6.55 13.56
C GLY A 280 -42.25 -5.70 14.82
N SER A 281 -42.71 -6.32 15.90
CA SER A 281 -42.74 -5.74 17.25
C SER A 281 -42.81 -6.86 18.29
N ALA A 282 -42.64 -6.54 19.57
CA ALA A 282 -42.84 -7.53 20.64
C ALA A 282 -44.25 -8.18 20.62
N ALA A 283 -45.27 -7.45 20.15
CA ALA A 283 -46.64 -7.96 20.05
C ALA A 283 -46.90 -8.76 18.75
N ALA A 284 -46.05 -8.60 17.74
CA ALA A 284 -46.13 -9.27 16.44
C ALA A 284 -44.72 -9.44 15.86
N PRO A 285 -43.93 -10.39 16.40
CA PRO A 285 -42.53 -10.54 16.04
C PRO A 285 -42.37 -11.09 14.62
N THR A 286 -41.52 -10.45 13.83
CA THR A 286 -41.03 -10.96 12.54
C THR A 286 -39.75 -11.75 12.76
N ALA A 287 -39.28 -12.49 11.74
CA ALA A 287 -37.99 -13.17 11.81
C ALA A 287 -36.84 -12.17 12.08
N CYS A 288 -36.82 -11.02 11.40
CA CYS A 288 -35.82 -9.98 11.63
C CYS A 288 -35.96 -9.28 12.98
N TRP A 289 -37.16 -9.22 13.56
CA TRP A 289 -37.31 -8.76 14.94
C TRP A 289 -36.52 -9.66 15.90
N ASN A 290 -36.62 -10.99 15.75
CA ASN A 290 -35.85 -11.93 16.58
C ASN A 290 -34.33 -11.77 16.38
N VAL A 291 -33.88 -11.64 15.13
CA VAL A 291 -32.46 -11.37 14.82
C VAL A 291 -31.98 -10.10 15.51
N ASN A 292 -32.75 -9.02 15.46
CA ASN A 292 -32.41 -7.77 16.15
C ASN A 292 -32.33 -7.94 17.68
N GLN A 293 -33.21 -8.75 18.27
CA GLN A 293 -33.15 -9.04 19.70
C GLN A 293 -31.90 -9.84 20.08
N GLU A 294 -31.43 -10.74 19.22
CA GLU A 294 -30.17 -11.47 19.42
C GLU A 294 -28.95 -10.56 19.30
N ILE A 295 -28.96 -9.61 18.35
CA ILE A 295 -27.90 -8.60 18.21
C ILE A 295 -27.82 -7.71 19.45
N ASN A 296 -28.96 -7.32 20.03
CA ASN A 296 -28.98 -6.48 21.23
C ASN A 296 -28.73 -7.29 22.53
N ASN A 297 -28.51 -8.61 22.45
CA ASN A 297 -28.36 -9.47 23.63
C ASN A 297 -26.89 -9.76 23.95
N ASP A 298 -26.32 -8.93 24.80
CA ASP A 298 -24.93 -9.06 25.27
C ASP A 298 -24.64 -10.30 26.10
N ALA A 299 -25.65 -11.09 26.50
CA ALA A 299 -25.39 -12.41 27.08
C ALA A 299 -24.77 -13.38 26.07
N ASN A 300 -24.84 -13.07 24.77
CA ASN A 300 -24.14 -13.78 23.71
C ASN A 300 -22.93 -12.97 23.24
N GLU A 301 -21.72 -13.36 23.64
CA GLU A 301 -20.49 -12.67 23.29
C GLU A 301 -20.15 -12.73 21.78
N ASP A 302 -20.72 -13.69 21.04
CA ASP A 302 -20.46 -13.86 19.61
C ASP A 302 -21.34 -12.96 18.73
N THR A 303 -22.58 -12.70 19.16
CA THR A 303 -23.60 -11.98 18.35
C THR A 303 -24.06 -10.67 18.96
N GLY A 304 -23.84 -10.46 20.26
CA GLY A 304 -24.22 -9.26 20.99
C GLY A 304 -23.43 -8.04 20.54
N ASP A 305 -24.07 -6.88 20.43
CA ASP A 305 -23.47 -5.63 20.01
C ASP A 305 -22.55 -5.01 21.08
N GLY A 306 -22.51 -5.55 22.30
CA GLY A 306 -21.60 -5.13 23.36
C GLY A 306 -22.00 -3.81 24.02
N ASP A 307 -23.29 -3.46 24.02
CA ASP A 307 -23.80 -2.21 24.59
C ASP A 307 -23.51 -2.03 26.08
N SER A 308 -23.44 -3.12 26.84
CA SER A 308 -23.16 -3.17 28.28
C SER A 308 -21.74 -2.73 28.64
N HIS A 309 -20.80 -2.76 27.69
CA HIS A 309 -19.40 -2.46 27.96
C HIS A 309 -18.77 -1.45 26.97
N GLY A 310 -19.18 -1.45 25.69
CA GLY A 310 -18.74 -0.47 24.69
C GLY A 310 -17.43 -0.79 23.98
N ASP A 311 -16.86 -1.96 24.23
CA ASP A 311 -15.59 -2.44 23.67
C ASP A 311 -15.77 -3.15 22.33
N ILE A 312 -14.66 -3.36 21.62
CA ILE A 312 -14.58 -4.20 20.45
C ILE A 312 -14.69 -5.66 20.90
N ASN A 313 -15.77 -6.33 20.52
CA ASN A 313 -15.97 -7.76 20.68
C ASN A 313 -15.97 -8.45 19.31
N LYS A 314 -16.32 -9.74 19.26
CA LYS A 314 -16.39 -10.50 18.01
C LYS A 314 -17.36 -9.89 16.99
N PHE A 315 -18.53 -9.44 17.44
CA PHE A 315 -19.54 -8.80 16.58
C PHE A 315 -18.96 -7.59 15.82
N TRP A 316 -18.25 -6.70 16.51
CA TRP A 316 -17.61 -5.54 15.86
C TRP A 316 -16.40 -5.91 15.01
N ASN A 317 -15.60 -6.87 15.47
CA ASN A 317 -14.43 -7.34 14.72
C ASN A 317 -14.83 -7.94 13.37
N ASP A 318 -15.96 -8.66 13.28
CA ASP A 318 -16.49 -9.21 12.02
C ASP A 318 -17.02 -8.13 11.05
N ARG A 319 -17.06 -6.87 11.50
CA ARG A 319 -17.50 -5.68 10.75
C ARG A 319 -16.39 -4.64 10.59
N ASP A 320 -15.14 -5.07 10.76
CA ASP A 320 -13.96 -4.28 10.43
C ASP A 320 -13.39 -4.76 9.09
N TYR A 321 -13.52 -3.92 8.05
CA TYR A 321 -13.00 -4.22 6.71
C TYR A 321 -11.53 -3.84 6.58
N VAL A 322 -11.04 -2.94 7.44
CA VAL A 322 -9.65 -2.46 7.42
C VAL A 322 -8.69 -3.61 7.68
N LYS A 323 -9.06 -4.56 8.56
CA LYS A 323 -8.27 -5.77 8.84
C LYS A 323 -8.03 -6.64 7.59
N ASP A 324 -8.92 -6.55 6.60
CA ASP A 324 -8.94 -7.35 5.38
C ASP A 324 -8.45 -6.57 4.15
N ALA A 325 -7.91 -5.35 4.33
CA ALA A 325 -7.41 -4.51 3.24
C ALA A 325 -6.34 -5.19 2.35
N SER A 326 -5.62 -6.19 2.89
CA SER A 326 -4.64 -6.99 2.13
C SER A 326 -5.24 -7.88 1.04
N LYS A 327 -6.55 -8.14 1.10
CA LYS A 327 -7.29 -8.91 0.09
C LYS A 327 -7.80 -8.03 -1.05
N VAL A 328 -7.80 -6.71 -0.88
CA VAL A 328 -8.35 -5.76 -1.86
C VAL A 328 -7.51 -5.79 -3.12
N LYS A 329 -8.14 -6.16 -4.24
CA LYS A 329 -7.55 -6.14 -5.59
C LYS A 329 -8.06 -4.98 -6.45
N ALA A 330 -9.24 -4.47 -6.11
CA ALA A 330 -9.90 -3.39 -6.83
C ALA A 330 -9.21 -2.06 -6.54
N ALA A 331 -9.05 -1.21 -7.54
CA ALA A 331 -8.59 0.16 -7.33
C ALA A 331 -9.64 0.98 -6.58
N VAL A 332 -9.24 1.98 -5.80
CA VAL A 332 -10.15 2.73 -4.93
C VAL A 332 -10.12 4.23 -5.20
N PHE A 333 -11.24 4.81 -5.62
CA PHE A 333 -11.40 6.27 -5.64
C PHE A 333 -12.31 6.71 -4.50
N ALA A 334 -11.69 7.05 -3.36
CA ALA A 334 -12.42 7.47 -2.17
C ALA A 334 -12.73 8.97 -2.18
N THR A 335 -13.80 9.34 -1.50
CA THR A 335 -14.15 10.75 -1.24
C THR A 335 -14.76 10.89 0.15
N HIS A 336 -14.43 11.97 0.84
CA HIS A 336 -14.91 12.20 2.21
C HIS A 336 -14.90 13.68 2.60
N GLY A 337 -15.95 14.11 3.31
CA GLY A 337 -16.01 15.43 3.93
C GLY A 337 -15.24 15.50 5.25
N PHE A 338 -14.29 16.42 5.41
CA PHE A 338 -13.54 16.53 6.68
C PHE A 338 -14.31 17.24 7.81
N GLN A 339 -15.55 17.63 7.55
CA GLN A 339 -16.54 18.03 8.56
C GLN A 339 -17.64 17.00 8.81
N ASP A 340 -17.58 15.83 8.16
CA ASP A 340 -18.61 14.80 8.27
C ASP A 340 -18.65 14.23 9.70
N ASP A 341 -19.68 14.62 10.45
CA ASP A 341 -19.95 14.12 11.81
C ASP A 341 -20.83 12.86 11.81
N ASN A 342 -21.37 12.48 10.64
CA ASN A 342 -22.16 11.27 10.48
C ASN A 342 -21.22 10.06 10.30
N VAL A 343 -20.59 9.96 9.13
CA VAL A 343 -19.52 9.00 8.85
C VAL A 343 -18.21 9.75 9.04
N LYS A 344 -17.60 9.57 10.20
CA LYS A 344 -16.44 10.36 10.61
C LYS A 344 -15.22 10.07 9.76
N MET A 345 -14.34 11.06 9.62
CA MET A 345 -13.19 11.00 8.71
C MET A 345 -12.14 9.93 9.10
N ASP A 346 -12.19 9.38 10.31
CA ASP A 346 -11.36 8.24 10.70
C ASP A 346 -11.64 6.99 9.86
N HIS A 347 -12.87 6.81 9.35
CA HIS A 347 -13.17 5.72 8.41
C HIS A 347 -12.35 5.83 7.13
N MET A 348 -12.30 7.02 6.52
CA MET A 348 -11.49 7.27 5.33
C MET A 348 -10.00 7.14 5.66
N ALA A 349 -9.54 7.76 6.75
CA ALA A 349 -8.13 7.78 7.11
C ALA A 349 -7.57 6.37 7.34
N MET A 350 -8.29 5.53 8.11
CA MET A 350 -7.89 4.15 8.38
C MET A 350 -7.87 3.30 7.11
N TRP A 351 -8.89 3.46 6.25
CA TRP A 351 -8.97 2.74 4.99
C TRP A 351 -7.85 3.15 4.02
N TRP A 352 -7.65 4.45 3.83
CA TRP A 352 -6.62 5.00 2.97
C TRP A 352 -5.21 4.52 3.34
N ASP A 353 -4.88 4.53 4.63
CA ASP A 353 -3.59 4.05 5.15
C ASP A 353 -3.43 2.52 4.95
N ALA A 354 -4.47 1.74 5.24
CA ALA A 354 -4.44 0.29 5.04
C ALA A 354 -4.28 -0.12 3.57
N LEU A 355 -4.99 0.55 2.65
CA LEU A 355 -4.80 0.39 1.21
C LEU A 355 -3.37 0.79 0.77
N GLY A 356 -2.80 1.82 1.41
CA GLY A 356 -1.41 2.23 1.31
C GLY A 356 -0.41 1.15 1.54
N LYS A 357 -0.51 0.54 2.72
CA LYS A 357 0.40 -0.53 3.14
C LYS A 357 0.33 -1.75 2.20
N ASN A 358 -0.79 -1.93 1.51
CA ASN A 358 -1.03 -3.05 0.58
C ASN A 358 -0.84 -2.68 -0.90
N ASN A 359 -0.31 -1.49 -1.21
CA ASN A 359 -0.05 -1.03 -2.59
C ASN A 359 -1.28 -1.04 -3.51
N VAL A 360 -2.47 -0.82 -2.96
CA VAL A 360 -3.70 -0.73 -3.76
C VAL A 360 -3.70 0.60 -4.53
N PRO A 361 -3.91 0.59 -5.87
CA PRO A 361 -4.07 1.81 -6.66
C PRO A 361 -5.24 2.64 -6.14
N ARG A 362 -5.01 3.92 -5.85
CA ARG A 362 -6.04 4.74 -5.22
C ARG A 362 -5.94 6.24 -5.50
N LYS A 363 -7.10 6.89 -5.49
CA LYS A 363 -7.30 8.35 -5.57
C LYS A 363 -8.22 8.80 -4.42
N LEU A 364 -8.05 10.03 -3.94
CA LEU A 364 -8.81 10.61 -2.82
C LEU A 364 -9.22 12.05 -3.09
N TRP A 365 -10.50 12.37 -2.91
CA TRP A 365 -10.99 13.74 -2.84
C TRP A 365 -11.49 14.09 -1.43
N LEU A 366 -11.02 15.21 -0.86
CA LEU A 366 -11.44 15.69 0.45
C LEU A 366 -12.18 17.02 0.34
N LEU A 367 -13.41 17.06 0.85
CA LEU A 367 -14.32 18.20 0.77
C LEU A 367 -14.44 18.91 2.12
N ARG A 368 -14.76 20.21 2.10
CA ARG A 368 -15.06 20.96 3.35
C ARG A 368 -16.42 20.62 3.92
N ALA A 369 -17.39 20.31 3.07
CA ALA A 369 -18.73 19.93 3.49
C ALA A 369 -18.70 18.64 4.35
N GLY A 370 -19.79 18.36 5.05
CA GLY A 370 -19.93 17.18 5.88
C GLY A 370 -20.30 15.94 5.05
N HIS A 371 -21.46 15.36 5.29
CA HIS A 371 -21.88 14.07 4.72
C HIS A 371 -22.39 14.13 3.26
N GLU A 372 -21.55 14.68 2.37
CA GLU A 372 -21.95 15.10 1.03
C GLU A 372 -21.35 14.29 -0.14
N ASP A 373 -22.07 14.30 -1.27
CA ASP A 373 -21.60 13.72 -2.53
C ASP A 373 -20.80 14.75 -3.34
N PRO A 374 -19.64 14.42 -3.94
CA PRO A 374 -18.95 15.34 -4.84
C PRO A 374 -19.79 15.79 -6.04
N PHE A 375 -20.79 14.99 -6.45
CA PHE A 375 -21.77 15.43 -7.44
C PHE A 375 -22.51 16.69 -6.99
N ASP A 376 -22.69 16.93 -5.70
CA ASP A 376 -23.44 18.08 -5.18
C ASP A 376 -22.57 19.32 -4.95
N SER A 377 -21.25 19.17 -4.89
CA SER A 377 -20.32 20.28 -4.58
C SER A 377 -19.33 20.61 -5.69
N ARG A 378 -18.94 19.63 -6.51
CA ARG A 378 -17.93 19.73 -7.59
C ARG A 378 -18.34 18.92 -8.82
N ARG A 379 -19.60 19.07 -9.22
CA ARG A 379 -20.32 18.19 -10.15
C ARG A 379 -19.59 17.91 -11.46
N ALA A 380 -19.17 18.95 -12.17
CA ALA A 380 -18.63 18.80 -13.51
C ALA A 380 -17.31 18.03 -13.53
N GLU A 381 -16.40 18.41 -12.64
CA GLU A 381 -15.13 17.74 -12.45
C GLU A 381 -15.33 16.32 -11.92
N TRP A 382 -16.31 16.11 -11.01
CA TRP A 382 -16.65 14.78 -10.49
C TRP A 382 -17.08 13.84 -11.60
N VAL A 383 -18.05 14.24 -12.43
CA VAL A 383 -18.57 13.40 -13.52
C VAL A 383 -17.47 13.11 -14.55
N ASP A 384 -16.65 14.10 -14.92
CA ASP A 384 -15.54 13.88 -15.86
C ASP A 384 -14.49 12.90 -15.29
N THR A 385 -14.10 13.09 -14.02
CA THR A 385 -13.08 12.25 -13.38
C THR A 385 -13.59 10.83 -13.18
N LEU A 386 -14.84 10.67 -12.74
CA LEU A 386 -15.49 9.38 -12.55
C LEU A 386 -15.60 8.62 -13.89
N HIS A 387 -15.93 9.32 -14.97
CA HIS A 387 -15.96 8.75 -16.31
C HIS A 387 -14.59 8.20 -16.73
N ARG A 388 -13.54 9.01 -16.63
CA ARG A 388 -12.17 8.57 -16.96
C ARG A 388 -11.71 7.42 -16.08
N TRP A 389 -12.08 7.45 -14.80
CA TRP A 389 -11.79 6.38 -13.86
C TRP A 389 -12.43 5.04 -14.28
N PHE A 390 -13.73 5.03 -14.58
CA PHE A 390 -14.41 3.81 -15.04
C PHE A 390 -13.93 3.33 -16.41
N ASP A 391 -13.69 4.23 -17.36
CA ASP A 391 -13.11 3.86 -18.66
C ASP A 391 -11.76 3.16 -18.51
N HIS A 392 -10.93 3.63 -17.58
CA HIS A 392 -9.63 3.04 -17.31
C HIS A 392 -9.77 1.63 -16.71
N TYR A 393 -10.49 1.48 -15.60
CA TYR A 393 -10.53 0.21 -14.88
C TYR A 393 -11.48 -0.84 -15.46
N LEU A 394 -12.52 -0.43 -16.18
CA LEU A 394 -13.55 -1.34 -16.72
C LEU A 394 -13.36 -1.66 -18.21
N TYR A 395 -12.74 -0.77 -18.98
CA TYR A 395 -12.44 -0.96 -20.39
C TYR A 395 -10.93 -1.01 -20.72
N GLY A 396 -10.05 -0.62 -19.80
CA GLY A 396 -8.61 -0.58 -20.05
C GLY A 396 -8.17 0.60 -20.90
N VAL A 397 -8.94 1.70 -20.92
CA VAL A 397 -8.59 2.91 -21.68
C VAL A 397 -7.41 3.63 -21.03
N ASP A 398 -6.33 3.87 -21.79
CA ASP A 398 -5.23 4.74 -21.33
C ASP A 398 -5.62 6.21 -21.55
N ASN A 399 -6.21 6.81 -20.53
CA ASN A 399 -6.61 8.22 -20.50
C ASN A 399 -5.82 9.03 -19.45
N GLY A 400 -4.73 8.46 -18.94
CA GLY A 400 -3.82 9.12 -18.00
C GLY A 400 -4.34 9.31 -16.58
N ILE A 401 -5.51 8.78 -16.19
CA ILE A 401 -6.09 8.99 -14.85
C ILE A 401 -5.16 8.57 -13.70
N GLU A 402 -4.36 7.50 -13.89
CA GLU A 402 -3.38 7.04 -12.90
C GLU A 402 -2.11 7.89 -12.82
N LYS A 403 -1.88 8.78 -13.80
CA LYS A 403 -0.72 9.68 -13.86
C LYS A 403 -1.00 11.01 -13.15
N GLU A 404 -2.25 11.28 -12.82
CA GLU A 404 -2.66 12.46 -12.08
C GLU A 404 -2.27 12.37 -10.59
N PRO A 405 -2.27 13.50 -9.88
CA PRO A 405 -2.17 13.50 -8.43
C PRO A 405 -3.21 12.56 -7.77
N ALA A 406 -2.73 11.82 -6.76
CA ALA A 406 -3.55 10.86 -6.04
C ALA A 406 -4.56 11.53 -5.11
N VAL A 407 -4.32 12.78 -4.69
CA VAL A 407 -5.16 13.47 -3.70
C VAL A 407 -5.53 14.86 -4.18
N SER A 408 -6.81 15.23 -4.07
CA SER A 408 -7.29 16.60 -4.25
C SER A 408 -8.05 17.04 -3.00
N ILE A 409 -7.76 18.23 -2.48
CA ILE A 409 -8.36 18.75 -1.24
C ILE A 409 -8.96 20.13 -1.51
N GLU A 410 -10.16 20.36 -1.00
CA GLU A 410 -10.79 21.69 -0.96
C GLU A 410 -10.17 22.53 0.19
N ASP A 411 -9.03 23.16 -0.11
CA ASP A 411 -8.27 23.98 0.84
C ASP A 411 -9.10 25.16 1.38
N GLU A 412 -9.80 25.86 0.47
CA GLU A 412 -10.74 26.94 0.76
C GLU A 412 -12.02 26.67 -0.03
N SER A 413 -13.16 27.26 0.35
CA SER A 413 -14.44 26.97 -0.32
C SER A 413 -14.35 27.19 -1.84
N LYS A 414 -14.67 26.15 -2.61
CA LYS A 414 -14.54 26.07 -4.08
C LYS A 414 -13.11 26.21 -4.63
N VAL A 415 -12.08 26.17 -3.77
CA VAL A 415 -10.67 26.24 -4.16
C VAL A 415 -10.00 24.90 -3.86
N TRP A 416 -9.68 24.17 -4.93
CA TRP A 416 -9.10 22.84 -4.86
C TRP A 416 -7.60 22.86 -5.15
N LYS A 417 -6.84 22.06 -4.41
CA LYS A 417 -5.42 21.82 -4.68
C LYS A 417 -5.11 20.34 -4.70
N ASP A 418 -4.12 19.99 -5.51
CA ASP A 418 -3.68 18.63 -5.70
C ASP A 418 -2.39 18.33 -4.92
N TYR A 419 -2.31 17.12 -4.39
CA TYR A 419 -1.21 16.61 -3.59
C TYR A 419 -0.85 15.18 -4.01
N ALA A 420 0.40 14.79 -3.77
CA ALA A 420 0.88 13.46 -4.12
C ALA A 420 0.34 12.36 -3.18
N SER A 421 -0.03 12.70 -1.94
CA SER A 421 -0.57 11.76 -0.95
C SER A 421 -1.33 12.50 0.16
N TRP A 422 -2.04 11.73 0.99
CA TRP A 422 -2.60 12.16 2.26
C TRP A 422 -2.09 11.24 3.39
N PRO A 423 -1.72 11.75 4.58
CA PRO A 423 -1.52 13.17 4.89
C PRO A 423 -0.57 13.86 3.91
N ILE A 424 -0.68 15.19 3.80
CA ILE A 424 0.07 15.96 2.80
C ILE A 424 1.58 15.72 2.95
N PRO A 425 2.34 15.52 1.85
CA PRO A 425 3.79 15.36 1.94
C PRO A 425 4.46 16.50 2.70
N GLY A 426 5.36 16.16 3.63
CA GLY A 426 5.99 17.11 4.55
C GLY A 426 5.24 17.30 5.88
N THR A 427 4.11 16.64 6.08
CA THR A 427 3.49 16.52 7.40
C THR A 427 4.39 15.75 8.36
N GLN A 428 4.58 16.30 9.56
CA GLN A 428 5.28 15.63 10.66
C GLN A 428 4.46 15.79 11.95
N ASN A 429 4.55 14.80 12.82
CA ASN A 429 3.96 14.86 14.15
C ASN A 429 4.77 15.81 15.04
N VAL A 430 4.11 16.84 15.57
CA VAL A 430 4.68 17.86 16.46
C VAL A 430 4.06 17.72 17.83
N ASP A 431 4.88 17.46 18.84
CA ASP A 431 4.45 17.38 20.24
C ASP A 431 4.33 18.79 20.85
N LEU A 432 3.20 19.05 21.50
CA LEU A 432 2.93 20.25 22.29
C LEU A 432 2.54 19.84 23.71
N PHE A 433 3.29 20.32 24.68
CA PHE A 433 3.06 20.02 26.09
C PHE A 433 2.05 20.98 26.72
N LEU A 434 1.15 20.43 27.53
CA LEU A 434 0.10 21.19 28.21
C LEU A 434 0.68 21.84 29.46
N ARG A 435 0.79 23.17 29.53
CA ARG A 435 1.44 23.87 30.65
C ARG A 435 0.45 24.58 31.55
N ALA A 436 0.59 24.38 32.86
CA ALA A 436 -0.21 25.08 33.86
C ALA A 436 0.27 26.51 34.08
N THR A 437 -0.67 27.40 34.38
CA THR A 437 -0.43 28.76 34.86
C THR A 437 -0.34 28.81 36.38
N SER A 438 0.19 29.93 36.92
CA SER A 438 0.28 30.14 38.37
C SER A 438 -1.10 30.33 39.02
N ASP A 439 -2.07 30.83 38.25
CA ASP A 439 -3.47 30.83 38.63
C ASP A 439 -4.12 29.50 38.20
N PRO A 440 -4.54 28.62 39.13
CA PRO A 440 -5.16 27.34 38.81
C PRO A 440 -6.59 27.46 38.23
N ALA A 441 -7.17 28.66 38.22
CA ALA A 441 -8.46 28.97 37.61
C ALA A 441 -8.31 29.53 36.17
N ALA A 442 -7.11 29.88 35.73
CA ALA A 442 -6.85 30.39 34.39
C ALA A 442 -6.64 29.26 33.36
N ALA A 443 -6.77 29.61 32.08
CA ALA A 443 -6.40 28.72 30.98
C ALA A 443 -4.88 28.50 30.96
N GLY A 444 -4.45 27.27 30.68
CA GLY A 444 -3.05 26.92 30.50
C GLY A 444 -2.48 27.39 29.15
N THR A 445 -1.20 27.13 28.94
CA THR A 445 -0.50 27.41 27.69
C THR A 445 0.00 26.14 27.01
N LEU A 446 0.43 26.26 25.76
CA LEU A 446 1.14 25.20 25.03
C LEU A 446 2.64 25.51 24.98
N GLY A 447 3.49 24.49 24.98
CA GLY A 447 4.93 24.67 24.78
C GLY A 447 5.59 23.48 24.08
N GLY A 448 6.78 23.69 23.53
CA GLY A 448 7.51 22.70 22.72
C GLY A 448 8.20 21.61 23.55
N LYS A 449 8.61 21.92 24.78
CA LYS A 449 9.17 20.94 25.73
C LYS A 449 8.31 20.63 26.94
N ALA A 450 8.53 19.43 27.49
CA ALA A 450 7.96 18.95 28.73
C ALA A 450 8.28 19.86 29.92
N GLY A 451 7.35 19.94 30.89
CA GLY A 451 7.46 20.88 32.00
C GLY A 451 7.29 22.33 31.55
N GLY A 452 7.98 23.27 32.19
CA GLY A 452 7.96 24.70 31.85
C GLY A 452 6.68 25.46 32.27
N GLY A 453 5.66 24.76 32.75
CA GLY A 453 4.50 25.38 33.42
C GLY A 453 4.85 25.88 34.83
N ALA A 454 4.05 26.81 35.35
CA ALA A 454 4.19 27.34 36.70
C ALA A 454 3.72 26.37 37.79
N ALA A 455 2.99 25.32 37.40
CA ALA A 455 2.57 24.23 38.27
C ALA A 455 2.69 22.88 37.56
N ASP A 456 2.82 21.82 38.35
CA ASP A 456 3.02 20.46 37.85
C ASP A 456 1.70 19.75 37.51
N SER A 457 0.58 20.24 38.03
CA SER A 457 -0.73 19.67 37.78
C SER A 457 -1.87 20.68 37.86
N LEU A 458 -3.00 20.34 37.24
CA LEU A 458 -4.25 21.09 37.29
C LEU A 458 -5.44 20.15 37.51
N GLY A 459 -6.34 20.49 38.44
CA GLY A 459 -7.53 19.69 38.74
C GLY A 459 -8.83 20.20 38.10
N TYR A 460 -9.67 19.36 37.51
CA TYR A 460 -11.01 19.73 37.04
C TYR A 460 -12.04 18.63 37.37
N THR A 461 -13.32 18.94 37.26
CA THR A 461 -14.39 17.96 37.39
C THR A 461 -14.84 17.50 36.01
N ALA A 462 -14.66 16.22 35.70
CA ALA A 462 -15.17 15.61 34.49
C ALA A 462 -16.70 15.51 34.56
N LEU A 463 -17.38 16.33 33.76
CA LEU A 463 -18.83 16.35 33.64
C LEU A 463 -19.31 15.83 32.29
N THR A 464 -20.51 15.24 32.28
CA THR A 464 -21.30 15.05 31.07
C THR A 464 -21.84 16.40 30.60
N THR A 465 -21.47 16.77 29.39
CA THR A 465 -21.92 18.00 28.71
C THR A 465 -22.75 17.63 27.49
N THR A 466 -23.83 18.38 27.25
CA THR A 466 -24.75 18.10 26.14
C THR A 466 -24.40 18.83 24.85
N ASN A 467 -23.47 19.79 24.93
CA ASN A 467 -23.12 20.68 23.83
C ASN A 467 -21.63 20.97 23.88
N GLU A 468 -20.90 20.63 22.82
CA GLU A 468 -19.47 20.91 22.71
C GLU A 468 -19.14 22.40 22.74
N ASN A 469 -20.04 23.27 22.27
CA ASN A 469 -19.85 24.71 22.37
C ASN A 469 -19.77 25.16 23.82
N ALA A 470 -20.40 24.44 24.76
CA ALA A 470 -20.24 24.72 26.19
C ALA A 470 -18.83 24.40 26.71
N LEU A 471 -18.07 23.52 26.02
CA LEU A 471 -16.66 23.25 26.29
C LEU A 471 -15.71 24.21 25.56
N MET A 472 -16.14 24.86 24.49
CA MET A 472 -15.29 25.80 23.72
C MET A 472 -15.51 27.28 24.10
N ASN A 473 -16.75 27.67 24.40
CA ASN A 473 -17.09 29.06 24.70
C ASN A 473 -16.30 29.59 25.90
N SER A 474 -15.89 30.85 25.83
CA SER A 474 -15.16 31.54 26.92
C SER A 474 -13.89 30.79 27.32
N PRO A 475 -12.88 30.68 26.44
CA PRO A 475 -11.69 29.86 26.68
C PRO A 475 -10.89 30.30 27.91
N THR A 476 -10.97 31.57 28.30
CA THR A 476 -10.37 32.17 29.51
C THR A 476 -11.34 32.30 30.69
N GLY A 477 -12.57 31.79 30.55
CA GLY A 477 -13.58 31.76 31.61
C GLY A 477 -13.34 30.63 32.62
N SER A 478 -14.40 30.20 33.32
CA SER A 478 -14.31 29.14 34.32
C SER A 478 -13.72 27.85 33.75
N GLN A 479 -12.72 27.31 34.45
CA GLN A 479 -12.04 26.06 34.12
C GLN A 479 -12.47 24.91 35.07
N ALA A 480 -13.57 25.06 35.80
CA ALA A 480 -13.97 24.07 36.81
C ALA A 480 -14.31 22.69 36.21
N ASN A 481 -14.91 22.68 35.01
CA ASN A 481 -15.47 21.47 34.39
C ASN A 481 -14.67 20.98 33.17
N ARG A 482 -13.57 21.65 32.85
CA ARG A 482 -12.69 21.39 31.70
C ARG A 482 -11.36 22.11 31.90
N ARG A 483 -10.32 21.70 31.18
CA ARG A 483 -9.07 22.46 31.09
C ARG A 483 -8.81 22.90 29.65
N VAL A 484 -8.63 24.20 29.45
CA VAL A 484 -8.25 24.80 28.17
C VAL A 484 -6.76 25.16 28.20
N PHE A 485 -6.04 24.84 27.12
CA PHE A 485 -4.65 25.24 26.89
C PHE A 485 -4.57 25.98 25.56
N LEU A 486 -4.02 27.19 25.55
CA LEU A 486 -3.95 28.06 24.37
C LEU A 486 -2.50 28.26 23.90
N SER A 487 -2.29 28.28 22.59
CA SER A 487 -1.07 28.83 22.01
C SER A 487 -1.02 30.35 22.17
N GLY A 488 0.14 30.97 21.91
CA GLY A 488 0.16 32.40 21.57
C GLY A 488 -0.56 32.67 20.23
N PRO A 489 -0.91 33.93 19.90
CA PRO A 489 -1.38 34.27 18.56
C PRO A 489 -0.35 33.85 17.50
N LEU A 490 -0.79 33.09 16.51
CA LEU A 490 0.09 32.56 15.47
C LEU A 490 0.67 33.69 14.63
N LYS A 491 1.94 33.59 14.27
CA LYS A 491 2.65 34.56 13.42
C LYS A 491 2.52 34.25 11.92
N ALA A 492 2.09 33.04 11.59
CA ALA A 492 1.92 32.54 10.23
C ALA A 492 0.81 31.48 10.20
N ASP A 493 0.24 31.26 9.01
CA ASP A 493 -0.70 30.16 8.78
C ASP A 493 -0.03 28.81 9.08
N LEU A 494 -0.78 27.91 9.70
CA LEU A 494 -0.32 26.56 10.05
C LEU A 494 -1.36 25.53 9.62
N ARG A 495 -0.94 24.50 8.91
CA ARG A 495 -1.84 23.46 8.40
C ARG A 495 -1.70 22.16 9.19
N LEU A 496 -2.82 21.67 9.70
CA LEU A 496 -2.98 20.32 10.26
C LEU A 496 -3.51 19.40 9.17
N SER A 497 -2.85 18.26 8.98
CA SER A 497 -3.20 17.24 7.99
C SER A 497 -3.04 15.86 8.61
N GLY A 498 -4.12 15.22 9.04
CA GLY A 498 -4.08 13.89 9.67
C GLY A 498 -4.80 13.82 11.03
N THR A 499 -4.38 12.86 11.86
CA THR A 499 -4.99 12.57 13.16
C THR A 499 -4.17 13.11 14.33
N ALA A 500 -4.78 13.92 15.18
CA ALA A 500 -4.16 14.37 16.42
C ALA A 500 -4.34 13.32 17.54
N ILE A 501 -3.37 13.27 18.46
CA ILE A 501 -3.40 12.34 19.60
C ILE A 501 -3.03 13.12 20.85
N ALA A 502 -3.88 13.10 21.87
CA ALA A 502 -3.55 13.62 23.18
C ALA A 502 -3.12 12.49 24.11
N ASP A 503 -1.90 12.54 24.61
CA ASP A 503 -1.36 11.61 25.60
C ASP A 503 -1.39 12.30 26.97
N LEU A 504 -2.44 11.99 27.74
CA LEU A 504 -2.74 12.66 29.01
C LEU A 504 -2.25 11.80 30.16
N ALA A 505 -1.43 12.38 31.04
CA ALA A 505 -1.05 11.78 32.31
C ALA A 505 -1.96 12.33 33.41
N ALA A 506 -2.74 11.48 34.06
CA ALA A 506 -3.76 11.92 35.03
C ALA A 506 -3.95 10.92 36.18
N SER A 507 -4.57 11.39 37.27
CA SER A 507 -5.18 10.57 38.31
C SER A 507 -6.61 11.00 38.53
N ILE A 508 -7.51 10.10 38.91
CA ILE A 508 -8.94 10.40 39.07
C ILE A 508 -9.48 9.95 40.43
N GLY A 509 -10.56 10.60 40.87
CA GLY A 509 -11.25 10.33 42.14
C GLY A 509 -12.28 9.19 42.11
N ALA A 510 -12.31 8.40 41.03
CA ALA A 510 -13.22 7.26 40.84
C ALA A 510 -12.48 6.11 40.15
N THR A 511 -13.13 4.97 39.94
CA THR A 511 -12.52 3.81 39.26
C THR A 511 -12.62 3.88 37.74
N GLN A 512 -13.37 4.84 37.20
CA GLN A 512 -13.62 5.05 35.77
C GLN A 512 -14.08 6.49 35.54
N THR A 513 -13.68 7.12 34.44
CA THR A 513 -14.33 8.30 33.84
C THR A 513 -13.89 8.44 32.37
N ASN A 514 -14.57 9.30 31.61
CA ASN A 514 -14.24 9.56 30.21
C ASN A 514 -13.37 10.80 30.07
N PHE A 515 -12.41 10.74 29.14
CA PHE A 515 -11.58 11.86 28.74
C PHE A 515 -11.97 12.27 27.33
N SER A 516 -12.54 13.47 27.16
CA SER A 516 -12.69 14.08 25.84
C SER A 516 -11.59 15.10 25.58
N VAL A 517 -11.20 15.20 24.31
CA VAL A 517 -10.27 16.21 23.82
C VAL A 517 -10.86 16.88 22.59
N ILE A 518 -10.84 18.22 22.58
CA ILE A 518 -11.14 19.04 21.41
C ILE A 518 -9.89 19.82 21.03
N VAL A 519 -9.53 19.77 19.74
CA VAL A 519 -8.61 20.73 19.12
C VAL A 519 -9.46 21.85 18.52
N GLY A 520 -9.23 23.07 18.99
CA GLY A 520 -9.98 24.26 18.60
C GLY A 520 -9.11 25.28 17.87
N ASP A 521 -9.74 26.04 16.99
CA ASP A 521 -9.19 27.23 16.33
C ASP A 521 -9.95 28.45 16.85
N TYR A 522 -9.26 29.39 17.49
CA TYR A 522 -9.86 30.62 18.01
C TYR A 522 -9.40 31.82 17.20
N GLY A 523 -10.36 32.65 16.80
CA GLY A 523 -10.10 33.85 16.01
C GLY A 523 -9.23 34.87 16.76
N VAL A 524 -8.76 35.85 15.99
CA VAL A 524 -7.84 36.91 16.45
C VAL A 524 -8.36 37.55 17.73
N LEU A 525 -7.51 37.56 18.76
CA LEU A 525 -7.80 38.24 20.03
C LEU A 525 -7.53 39.75 19.87
N ASN A 526 -8.57 40.55 20.03
CA ASN A 526 -8.49 42.00 20.01
C ASN A 526 -7.93 42.54 21.33
N ALA A 527 -7.44 43.79 21.30
CA ALA A 527 -6.91 44.46 22.49
C ALA A 527 -7.96 44.67 23.60
N ASP A 528 -9.25 44.69 23.25
CA ASP A 528 -10.37 44.78 24.20
C ASP A 528 -10.77 43.42 24.82
N GLY A 529 -10.07 42.34 24.48
CA GLY A 529 -10.33 40.99 24.97
C GLY A 529 -11.41 40.22 24.19
N THR A 530 -12.03 40.82 23.17
CA THR A 530 -12.96 40.13 22.27
C THR A 530 -12.23 39.33 21.20
N ARG A 531 -12.92 38.37 20.56
CA ARG A 531 -12.37 37.60 19.44
C ARG A 531 -13.05 37.97 18.14
N GLN A 532 -12.27 38.11 17.07
CA GLN A 532 -12.80 38.31 15.73
C GLN A 532 -13.49 37.03 15.24
N ALA A 533 -14.68 37.18 14.67
CA ALA A 533 -15.36 36.08 14.00
C ALA A 533 -14.66 35.78 12.67
N PHE A 534 -14.55 34.51 12.33
CA PHE A 534 -14.04 34.05 11.04
C PHE A 534 -15.02 33.05 10.43
N ARG A 535 -15.02 33.00 9.10
CA ARG A 535 -15.98 32.23 8.31
C ARG A 535 -15.55 30.78 8.15
N GLN A 536 -16.49 29.87 8.35
CA GLN A 536 -16.35 28.45 8.07
C GLN A 536 -17.54 27.94 7.27
N VAL A 537 -17.35 26.86 6.50
CA VAL A 537 -18.47 26.11 5.92
C VAL A 537 -19.34 25.61 7.07
N SER A 538 -20.66 25.78 6.96
CA SER A 538 -21.55 25.47 8.07
C SER A 538 -21.59 23.97 8.36
N ARG A 539 -21.72 23.60 9.64
CA ARG A 539 -22.08 22.24 10.08
C ARG A 539 -23.59 22.05 10.27
N THR A 540 -24.38 23.08 9.98
CA THR A 540 -25.84 23.08 10.14
C THR A 540 -26.50 23.22 8.78
N ASN A 541 -27.68 22.59 8.59
CA ASN A 541 -28.45 22.56 7.34
C ASN A 541 -27.69 21.88 6.19
N ASP A 542 -28.14 20.69 5.79
CA ASP A 542 -27.58 19.87 4.70
C ASP A 542 -26.03 19.85 4.69
N GLU A 543 -25.44 19.68 5.88
CA GLU A 543 -23.99 19.45 6.10
C GLU A 543 -23.06 20.45 5.37
N GLY A 544 -23.50 21.71 5.25
CA GLY A 544 -22.68 22.79 4.68
C GLY A 544 -22.98 23.13 3.24
N LEU A 545 -24.02 22.53 2.65
CA LEU A 545 -24.56 22.88 1.33
C LEU A 545 -26.01 23.37 1.45
N ALA A 546 -26.51 24.05 0.43
CA ALA A 546 -27.91 24.44 0.34
C ALA A 546 -28.43 24.23 -1.08
N THR A 547 -29.55 23.53 -1.18
CA THR A 547 -30.26 23.26 -2.43
C THR A 547 -30.74 24.57 -3.09
N GLN A 548 -30.43 24.73 -4.37
CA GLN A 548 -30.83 25.89 -5.17
C GLN A 548 -32.02 25.56 -6.08
N THR A 549 -32.65 26.60 -6.64
CA THR A 549 -33.73 26.44 -7.64
C THR A 549 -33.21 26.17 -9.05
N ARG A 550 -31.94 26.50 -9.31
CA ARG A 550 -31.24 26.20 -10.57
C ARG A 550 -30.84 24.72 -10.63
N ARG A 551 -30.93 24.12 -11.82
CA ARG A 551 -30.66 22.71 -12.08
C ARG A 551 -29.64 22.52 -13.19
N SER A 552 -28.90 21.42 -13.15
CA SER A 552 -27.99 21.02 -14.23
C SER A 552 -28.23 19.56 -14.64
N CYS A 553 -28.08 19.27 -15.93
CA CYS A 553 -28.50 17.99 -16.51
C CYS A 553 -27.30 17.16 -16.98
N TRP A 554 -27.20 15.91 -16.51
CA TRP A 554 -26.01 15.05 -16.69
C TRP A 554 -26.36 13.70 -17.33
N GLY A 555 -27.38 13.66 -18.20
CA GLY A 555 -27.82 12.45 -18.91
C GLY A 555 -27.96 12.67 -20.41
N ASP A 556 -28.66 11.75 -21.09
CA ASP A 556 -28.97 11.87 -22.52
C ASP A 556 -29.80 13.14 -22.82
N ALA A 557 -29.29 14.00 -23.69
CA ALA A 557 -29.94 15.24 -24.09
C ALA A 557 -31.32 15.00 -24.74
N GLY A 558 -31.53 13.85 -25.37
CA GLY A 558 -32.79 13.43 -25.99
C GLY A 558 -33.85 12.92 -25.02
N LEU A 559 -33.53 12.69 -23.74
CA LEU A 559 -34.50 12.46 -22.66
C LEU A 559 -34.90 13.79 -22.01
N ASN A 560 -33.92 14.64 -21.72
CA ASN A 560 -34.14 15.93 -21.05
C ASN A 560 -35.01 16.90 -21.85
N ALA A 561 -35.08 16.76 -23.18
CA ALA A 561 -35.94 17.57 -24.06
C ALA A 561 -37.37 17.01 -24.24
N VAL A 562 -37.66 15.78 -23.80
CA VAL A 562 -38.88 15.02 -24.15
C VAL A 562 -39.89 14.92 -23.00
N THR A 563 -39.51 15.35 -21.79
CA THR A 563 -40.32 15.17 -20.56
C THR A 563 -41.44 16.19 -20.35
N GLY A 564 -41.66 17.14 -21.27
CA GLY A 564 -42.76 18.10 -21.15
C GLY A 564 -42.69 18.97 -19.88
N GLU A 565 -41.48 19.22 -19.40
CA GLU A 565 -41.20 19.98 -18.19
C GLU A 565 -41.52 21.46 -18.39
N ALA A 566 -42.21 22.07 -17.42
CA ALA A 566 -42.44 23.52 -17.42
C ALA A 566 -41.14 24.23 -17.02
N GLY A 567 -40.54 24.99 -17.93
CA GLY A 567 -39.28 25.70 -17.70
C GLY A 567 -38.44 25.82 -18.98
N THR A 568 -37.23 26.40 -18.87
CA THR A 568 -36.26 26.43 -19.98
C THR A 568 -35.55 25.08 -20.04
N PRO A 569 -35.58 24.34 -21.18
CA PRO A 569 -34.87 23.08 -21.34
C PRO A 569 -33.34 23.22 -21.18
N CYS A 570 -32.66 22.20 -20.68
CA CYS A 570 -31.19 22.14 -20.71
C CYS A 570 -30.73 21.62 -22.08
N GLU A 571 -30.21 22.52 -22.91
CA GLU A 571 -29.82 22.25 -24.30
C GLU A 571 -28.53 21.43 -24.42
N THR A 572 -27.66 21.46 -23.41
CA THR A 572 -26.37 20.74 -23.40
C THR A 572 -26.08 20.11 -22.03
N LEU A 573 -25.24 19.07 -22.02
CA LEU A 573 -24.83 18.38 -20.80
C LEU A 573 -24.09 19.36 -19.86
N GLY A 574 -24.54 19.43 -18.62
CA GLY A 574 -24.02 20.36 -17.61
C GLY A 574 -24.57 21.79 -17.70
N ALA A 575 -25.44 22.12 -18.66
CA ALA A 575 -26.05 23.45 -18.73
C ALA A 575 -27.05 23.69 -17.60
N ALA A 576 -27.00 24.90 -17.02
CA ALA A 576 -27.96 25.35 -16.02
C ALA A 576 -29.35 25.60 -16.64
N CYS A 577 -30.42 25.24 -15.93
CA CYS A 577 -31.82 25.32 -16.35
C CYS A 577 -32.78 25.45 -15.15
N THR A 578 -34.08 25.62 -15.40
CA THR A 578 -35.12 25.85 -14.37
C THR A 578 -36.27 24.86 -14.49
N LEU A 579 -35.94 23.57 -14.47
CA LEU A 579 -36.90 22.48 -14.65
C LEU A 579 -37.65 22.16 -13.35
N GLN A 580 -38.92 21.77 -13.44
CA GLN A 580 -39.70 21.31 -12.29
C GLN A 580 -39.45 19.81 -12.06
N PRO A 581 -39.29 19.33 -10.80
CA PRO A 581 -39.23 17.91 -10.50
C PRO A 581 -40.49 17.18 -10.99
N ARG A 582 -40.35 15.99 -11.58
CA ARG A 582 -41.47 15.13 -12.01
C ARG A 582 -41.22 13.66 -11.65
N GLU A 583 -42.26 12.86 -11.88
CA GLU A 583 -42.30 11.43 -11.59
C GLU A 583 -41.35 10.62 -12.49
N VAL A 584 -41.19 10.99 -13.77
CA VAL A 584 -40.28 10.32 -14.72
C VAL A 584 -38.81 10.59 -14.42
N ASP A 585 -37.98 9.57 -14.64
CA ASP A 585 -36.54 9.67 -14.46
C ASP A 585 -35.93 10.72 -15.41
N ASN A 586 -35.26 11.71 -14.82
CA ASN A 586 -34.46 12.70 -15.53
C ASN A 586 -33.13 12.88 -14.80
N ALA A 587 -32.06 13.06 -15.56
CA ALA A 587 -30.73 13.28 -14.98
C ALA A 587 -30.49 14.76 -14.65
N CYS A 588 -31.54 15.48 -14.23
CA CYS A 588 -31.54 16.91 -13.99
C CYS A 588 -31.66 17.16 -12.49
N TYR A 589 -30.61 17.69 -11.86
CA TYR A 589 -30.53 17.82 -10.41
C TYR A 589 -30.34 19.26 -9.99
N ALA A 590 -30.95 19.66 -8.88
CA ALA A 590 -30.68 20.94 -8.24
C ALA A 590 -29.18 21.12 -8.04
N GLU A 591 -28.67 22.31 -8.32
CA GLU A 591 -27.31 22.69 -7.92
C GLU A 591 -27.33 23.04 -6.43
N LEU A 592 -26.21 22.80 -5.74
CA LEU A 592 -26.05 23.20 -4.35
C LEU A 592 -24.95 24.24 -4.24
N ASP A 593 -25.11 25.16 -3.29
CA ASP A 593 -24.09 26.15 -2.95
C ASP A 593 -23.65 26.00 -1.49
N PRO A 594 -22.36 26.25 -1.18
CA PRO A 594 -21.88 26.22 0.19
C PRO A 594 -22.61 27.21 1.10
N THR A 595 -22.97 26.75 2.29
CA THR A 595 -23.47 27.59 3.37
C THR A 595 -22.34 27.90 4.35
N PHE A 596 -22.43 29.05 5.00
CA PHE A 596 -21.37 29.54 5.88
C PHE A 596 -21.89 29.93 7.25
N THR A 597 -21.03 29.81 8.24
CA THR A 597 -21.25 30.32 9.59
C THR A 597 -20.03 31.10 10.03
N ASP A 598 -20.25 32.28 10.59
CA ASP A 598 -19.20 33.12 11.16
C ASP A 598 -19.15 32.88 12.67
N GLY A 599 -17.98 32.49 13.18
CA GLY A 599 -17.78 32.14 14.59
C GLY A 599 -16.44 32.64 15.12
N THR A 600 -16.38 32.92 16.43
CA THR A 600 -15.14 33.34 17.11
C THR A 600 -14.23 32.17 17.46
N GLN A 601 -14.74 30.95 17.34
CA GLN A 601 -13.99 29.72 17.46
C GLN A 601 -14.56 28.63 16.55
N TRP A 602 -13.77 27.60 16.30
CA TRP A 602 -14.14 26.45 15.48
C TRP A 602 -13.56 25.16 16.07
N ARG A 603 -14.39 24.10 16.12
CA ARG A 603 -13.92 22.75 16.45
C ARG A 603 -13.23 22.16 15.23
N VAL A 604 -11.92 22.05 15.30
CA VAL A 604 -11.08 21.45 14.24
C VAL A 604 -11.25 19.94 14.24
N THR A 605 -11.02 19.30 15.39
CA THR A 605 -11.28 17.87 15.58
C THR A 605 -11.56 17.56 17.05
N ARG A 606 -12.09 16.37 17.32
CA ARG A 606 -12.41 15.88 18.66
C ARG A 606 -12.13 14.39 18.81
N GLY A 607 -11.94 13.94 20.04
CA GLY A 607 -11.81 12.53 20.41
C GLY A 607 -12.27 12.28 21.83
N VAL A 608 -12.51 11.02 22.15
CA VAL A 608 -12.88 10.58 23.51
C VAL A 608 -12.32 9.19 23.79
N ARG A 609 -11.97 8.93 25.06
CA ARG A 609 -11.49 7.63 25.55
C ARG A 609 -12.03 7.36 26.94
N ASP A 610 -12.48 6.14 27.19
CA ASP A 610 -12.73 5.65 28.54
C ASP A 610 -11.39 5.31 29.22
N SER A 611 -11.20 5.79 30.44
CA SER A 611 -10.09 5.41 31.32
C SER A 611 -9.86 3.90 31.47
N THR A 612 -10.92 3.06 31.45
CA THR A 612 -10.79 1.59 31.51
C THR A 612 -10.11 1.04 30.28
N ASN A 613 -10.30 1.72 29.16
CA ASN A 613 -9.79 1.34 27.85
C ASN A 613 -8.46 2.01 27.51
N ARG A 614 -7.76 2.64 28.44
CA ARG A 614 -6.50 3.36 28.15
C ARG A 614 -5.44 2.53 27.42
N ASP A 615 -5.40 1.21 27.67
CA ASP A 615 -4.39 0.30 27.13
C ASP A 615 -4.93 -0.62 26.02
N SER A 616 -6.24 -0.91 25.99
CA SER A 616 -6.88 -1.77 25.00
C SER A 616 -8.35 -1.40 24.77
N LEU A 617 -8.86 -1.71 23.58
CA LEU A 617 -10.28 -1.59 23.23
C LEU A 617 -10.97 -2.95 23.09
N VAL A 618 -10.28 -4.06 23.32
CA VAL A 618 -10.80 -5.39 23.04
C VAL A 618 -11.47 -5.96 24.28
N PHE A 619 -12.72 -6.37 24.15
CA PHE A 619 -13.47 -7.01 25.22
C PHE A 619 -12.75 -8.28 25.72
N GLY A 620 -12.68 -8.46 27.04
CA GLY A 620 -12.03 -9.60 27.68
C GLY A 620 -10.50 -9.51 27.76
N ASP A 621 -9.86 -8.49 27.15
CA ASP A 621 -8.43 -8.22 27.33
C ASP A 621 -8.17 -7.74 28.78
N PRO A 622 -7.25 -8.37 29.56
CA PRO A 622 -6.90 -7.93 30.91
C PRO A 622 -6.39 -6.49 31.02
N ALA A 623 -6.00 -5.87 29.89
CA ALA A 623 -5.65 -4.46 29.80
C ALA A 623 -6.88 -3.53 29.89
N VAL A 624 -8.08 -4.02 29.57
CA VAL A 624 -9.35 -3.32 29.84
C VAL A 624 -9.71 -3.51 31.31
N LYS A 625 -9.37 -2.52 32.14
CA LYS A 625 -9.55 -2.62 33.59
C LYS A 625 -9.77 -1.26 34.25
N PRO A 626 -10.55 -1.20 35.35
CA PRO A 626 -10.68 0.00 36.16
C PRO A 626 -9.33 0.58 36.58
N VAL A 627 -9.30 1.90 36.79
CA VAL A 627 -8.13 2.57 37.38
C VAL A 627 -8.20 2.52 38.91
N THR A 628 -7.04 2.52 39.56
CA THR A 628 -6.96 2.70 41.01
C THR A 628 -7.18 4.17 41.34
N ILE A 629 -8.07 4.48 42.29
CA ILE A 629 -8.38 5.85 42.70
C ILE A 629 -7.10 6.55 43.17
N GLY A 630 -6.82 7.73 42.62
CA GLY A 630 -5.66 8.55 42.95
C GLY A 630 -4.32 8.07 42.38
N GLU A 631 -4.26 6.88 41.76
CA GLU A 631 -3.05 6.44 41.06
C GLU A 631 -2.92 7.17 39.72
N LYS A 632 -1.68 7.52 39.37
CA LYS A 632 -1.37 8.19 38.10
C LYS A 632 -1.29 7.15 36.98
N PHE A 633 -1.98 7.41 35.88
CA PHE A 633 -1.95 6.60 34.66
C PHE A 633 -1.82 7.51 33.43
N ARG A 634 -1.57 6.90 32.27
CA ARG A 634 -1.65 7.58 30.96
C ARG A 634 -2.92 7.14 30.23
N VAL A 635 -3.56 8.08 29.53
CA VAL A 635 -4.72 7.83 28.68
C VAL A 635 -4.52 8.51 27.32
N PRO A 636 -4.30 7.74 26.24
CA PRO A 636 -4.24 8.28 24.90
C PRO A 636 -5.66 8.53 24.36
N VAL A 637 -5.94 9.76 23.96
CA VAL A 637 -7.19 10.16 23.30
C VAL A 637 -6.87 10.47 21.84
N VAL A 638 -7.29 9.57 20.95
CA VAL A 638 -7.16 9.72 19.49
C VAL A 638 -8.33 10.53 18.97
N THR A 639 -8.07 11.62 18.24
CA THR A 639 -9.12 12.44 17.63
C THR A 639 -9.56 11.87 16.28
N MET A 640 -10.60 12.42 15.68
CA MET A 640 -10.88 12.20 14.27
C MET A 640 -9.74 12.78 13.41
N ALA A 641 -9.45 12.15 12.28
CA ALA A 641 -8.60 12.75 11.26
C ALA A 641 -9.25 14.03 10.73
N THR A 642 -8.45 15.01 10.30
CA THR A 642 -8.99 16.22 9.66
C THR A 642 -7.96 16.95 8.79
N GLU A 643 -8.44 17.93 8.02
CA GLU A 643 -7.67 18.95 7.32
C GLU A 643 -8.10 20.33 7.84
N HIS A 644 -7.15 21.14 8.31
CA HIS A 644 -7.47 22.49 8.77
C HIS A 644 -6.28 23.44 8.64
N ILE A 645 -6.56 24.70 8.33
CA ILE A 645 -5.57 25.77 8.32
C ILE A 645 -5.91 26.74 9.45
N PHE A 646 -5.08 26.77 10.49
CA PHE A 646 -5.10 27.82 11.50
C PHE A 646 -4.48 29.08 10.89
N LYS A 647 -5.24 30.18 10.84
CA LYS A 647 -4.79 31.42 10.20
C LYS A 647 -3.83 32.21 11.10
N ALA A 648 -2.94 33.00 10.50
CA ALA A 648 -2.12 33.96 11.25
C ALA A 648 -3.01 34.87 12.14
N GLY A 649 -2.57 35.11 13.37
CA GLY A 649 -3.29 35.83 14.41
C GLY A 649 -4.27 34.97 15.24
N HIS A 650 -4.66 33.79 14.75
CA HIS A 650 -5.50 32.86 15.51
C HIS A 650 -4.72 32.18 16.65
N GLN A 651 -5.41 31.44 17.52
CA GLN A 651 -4.81 30.59 18.55
C GLN A 651 -5.28 29.15 18.39
N VAL A 652 -4.34 28.21 18.49
CA VAL A 652 -4.64 26.79 18.65
C VAL A 652 -5.03 26.55 20.10
N ALA A 653 -6.09 25.76 20.31
CA ALA A 653 -6.57 25.40 21.63
C ALA A 653 -6.67 23.89 21.81
N ILE A 654 -6.28 23.40 22.98
CA ILE A 654 -6.51 22.02 23.42
C ILE A 654 -7.42 22.06 24.63
N ILE A 655 -8.56 21.39 24.53
CA ILE A 655 -9.59 21.40 25.57
C ILE A 655 -9.78 19.98 26.05
N VAL A 656 -9.50 19.73 27.33
CA VAL A 656 -9.65 18.44 27.99
C VAL A 656 -10.89 18.48 28.88
N GLY A 657 -11.79 17.52 28.74
CA GLY A 657 -13.06 17.47 29.45
C GLY A 657 -13.52 16.07 29.81
N GLY A 658 -14.76 15.97 30.31
CA GLY A 658 -15.47 14.72 30.58
C GLY A 658 -16.23 14.21 29.34
N THR A 659 -17.38 13.58 29.54
CA THR A 659 -18.24 13.11 28.44
C THR A 659 -18.90 14.26 27.69
N ASN A 660 -18.99 14.16 26.36
CA ASN A 660 -19.74 15.07 25.50
C ASN A 660 -20.79 14.29 24.69
N THR A 661 -22.07 14.53 24.96
CA THR A 661 -23.17 13.78 24.33
C THR A 661 -23.50 14.22 22.91
N SER A 662 -22.82 15.23 22.38
CA SER A 662 -22.83 15.52 20.94
C SER A 662 -21.89 14.62 20.14
N ASP A 663 -21.12 13.76 20.80
CA ASP A 663 -20.24 12.75 20.18
C ASP A 663 -20.56 11.33 20.69
N VAL A 664 -20.64 11.12 22.01
CA VAL A 664 -20.87 9.79 22.61
C VAL A 664 -21.93 9.81 23.73
N ASN A 665 -22.69 8.72 23.89
CA ASN A 665 -23.78 8.59 24.86
C ASN A 665 -23.59 7.36 25.79
N GLY A 666 -22.35 7.11 26.21
CA GLY A 666 -21.99 5.98 27.08
C GLY A 666 -21.81 6.33 28.56
N THR A 667 -21.77 5.30 29.38
CA THR A 667 -21.82 5.36 30.85
C THR A 667 -20.43 5.33 31.47
N GLY A 668 -19.70 6.45 31.38
CA GLY A 668 -18.61 6.71 32.31
C GLY A 668 -19.14 7.36 33.60
N ASN A 669 -18.46 7.21 34.73
CA ASN A 669 -18.84 7.95 35.93
C ASN A 669 -18.76 9.46 35.65
N ASN A 670 -19.84 10.16 35.97
CA ASN A 670 -19.96 11.61 35.87
C ASN A 670 -19.55 12.26 37.21
N ASN A 671 -19.23 13.55 37.19
CA ASN A 671 -18.84 14.31 38.38
C ASN A 671 -17.61 13.73 39.09
N VAL A 672 -16.59 13.39 38.29
CA VAL A 672 -15.34 12.79 38.78
C VAL A 672 -14.25 13.86 38.85
N ALA A 673 -13.61 13.99 40.00
CA ALA A 673 -12.43 14.84 40.12
C ALA A 673 -11.26 14.22 39.34
N VAL A 674 -10.65 15.01 38.46
CA VAL A 674 -9.49 14.64 37.65
C VAL A 674 -8.33 15.57 37.99
N THR A 675 -7.15 15.02 38.23
CA THR A 675 -5.89 15.77 38.32
C THR A 675 -5.03 15.45 37.11
N LEU A 676 -4.82 16.44 36.25
CA LEU A 676 -3.99 16.34 35.05
C LEU A 676 -2.55 16.76 35.38
N ASP A 677 -1.57 15.91 35.08
CA ASP A 677 -0.14 16.24 35.18
C ASP A 677 0.28 17.03 33.94
N THR A 678 0.55 18.31 34.12
CA THR A 678 0.94 19.25 33.05
C THR A 678 2.44 19.25 32.78
N ARG A 679 3.25 18.47 33.52
CA ARG A 679 4.67 18.31 33.16
C ARG A 679 4.84 17.38 31.97
N THR A 680 3.97 16.40 31.86
CA THR A 680 4.17 15.23 30.99
C THR A 680 3.03 14.95 30.03
N SER A 681 1.87 15.60 30.21
CA SER A 681 0.77 15.53 29.25
C SER A 681 1.07 16.35 28.01
N LYS A 682 0.75 15.78 26.84
CA LYS A 682 1.00 16.41 25.55
C LYS A 682 -0.13 16.14 24.56
N VAL A 683 -0.20 16.96 23.52
CA VAL A 683 -0.89 16.67 22.28
C VAL A 683 0.12 16.58 21.15
N THR A 684 -0.02 15.59 20.29
CA THR A 684 0.74 15.45 19.05
C THR A 684 -0.15 15.91 17.90
N LEU A 685 0.26 16.95 17.19
CA LEU A 685 -0.44 17.50 16.02
C LEU A 685 0.32 17.13 14.73
N PRO A 686 -0.33 16.55 13.72
CA PRO A 686 0.29 16.30 12.42
C PRO A 686 0.28 17.60 11.58
N LEU A 687 1.41 18.29 11.53
CA LEU A 687 1.54 19.60 10.92
C LEU A 687 2.36 19.57 9.64
N VAL A 688 1.84 20.18 8.57
CA VAL A 688 2.58 20.35 7.30
C VAL A 688 3.78 21.28 7.53
N GLY A 689 4.98 20.80 7.22
CA GLY A 689 6.25 21.48 7.52
C GLY A 689 6.77 21.24 8.93
N GLY A 690 6.08 20.41 9.73
CA GLY A 690 6.53 19.90 11.02
C GLY A 690 6.89 20.98 12.04
N TYR A 691 7.93 20.69 12.84
CA TYR A 691 8.42 21.59 13.88
C TYR A 691 8.86 22.95 13.33
N ALA A 692 9.37 23.00 12.09
CA ALA A 692 9.85 24.26 11.50
C ALA A 692 8.69 25.21 11.19
N ALA A 693 7.57 24.66 10.69
CA ALA A 693 6.34 25.43 10.51
C ALA A 693 5.74 25.85 11.86
N ALA A 694 5.73 24.96 12.85
CA ALA A 694 5.26 25.27 14.20
C ALA A 694 6.06 26.42 14.86
N ALA A 695 7.39 26.37 14.79
CA ALA A 695 8.29 27.40 15.29
C ALA A 695 8.09 28.75 14.59
N LYS A 696 8.02 28.73 13.24
CA LYS A 696 7.75 29.93 12.43
C LYS A 696 6.40 30.56 12.76
N ALA A 697 5.39 29.74 13.00
CA ALA A 697 4.07 30.19 13.42
C ALA A 697 4.04 30.64 14.90
N GLY A 698 5.08 30.38 15.69
CA GLY A 698 5.10 30.69 17.12
C GLY A 698 4.14 29.83 17.94
N LEU A 699 3.86 28.60 17.48
CA LEU A 699 3.01 27.65 18.17
C LEU A 699 3.69 27.07 19.42
N THR A 700 4.99 26.83 19.34
CA THR A 700 5.85 26.51 20.49
C THR A 700 6.49 27.79 21.03
N ASP A 701 6.97 27.74 22.27
CA ASP A 701 7.90 28.74 22.79
C ASP A 701 9.17 28.82 21.92
N ALA A 702 9.83 29.98 21.92
CA ALA A 702 11.04 30.16 21.14
C ALA A 702 12.14 29.24 21.68
N GLU A 703 12.38 28.12 21.01
CA GLU A 703 13.51 27.24 21.31
C GLU A 703 14.83 27.94 20.91
N THR A 704 15.78 27.99 21.84
CA THR A 704 17.08 28.65 21.70
C THR A 704 18.25 27.70 21.94
N GLU A 705 17.98 26.51 22.46
CA GLU A 705 18.94 25.44 22.65
C GLU A 705 19.22 24.80 21.30
N ALA A 706 20.51 24.61 20.99
CA ALA A 706 20.93 23.99 19.76
C ALA A 706 21.01 22.47 19.93
N PRO A 707 20.82 21.69 18.84
CA PRO A 707 20.99 20.25 18.89
C PRO A 707 22.33 19.82 19.44
N THR A 708 22.33 18.71 20.16
CA THR A 708 23.56 18.01 20.52
C THR A 708 23.94 17.02 19.42
N LEU A 709 25.02 17.34 18.70
CA LEU A 709 25.59 16.43 17.71
C LEU A 709 26.30 15.26 18.40
N GLY A 710 26.01 14.04 17.97
CA GLY A 710 26.60 12.79 18.44
C GLY A 710 28.08 12.64 18.08
N ALA A 711 28.62 11.42 18.16
CA ALA A 711 30.00 11.15 17.74
C ALA A 711 30.11 11.20 16.20
N VAL A 712 31.13 11.89 15.69
CA VAL A 712 31.49 11.84 14.27
C VAL A 712 32.28 10.57 13.96
N PRO A 713 32.33 10.13 12.69
CA PRO A 713 33.22 9.04 12.27
C PRO A 713 34.67 9.25 12.74
N ALA A 714 35.41 8.15 12.90
CA ALA A 714 36.85 8.22 13.04
C ALA A 714 37.50 8.75 11.74
N ASP A 715 38.72 9.27 11.85
CA ASP A 715 39.49 9.70 10.69
C ASP A 715 39.61 8.58 9.65
N ILE A 716 39.28 8.87 8.40
CA ILE A 716 39.27 7.93 7.29
C ILE A 716 40.55 8.09 6.49
N ALA A 717 41.28 7.00 6.25
CA ALA A 717 42.44 6.99 5.36
C ALA A 717 42.16 6.11 4.14
N THR A 718 42.33 6.66 2.95
CA THR A 718 42.19 5.94 1.68
C THR A 718 43.33 6.31 0.73
N ALA A 719 43.50 5.54 -0.35
CA ALA A 719 44.51 5.78 -1.36
C ALA A 719 43.90 5.83 -2.76
N THR A 720 44.51 6.60 -3.67
CA THR A 720 44.06 6.77 -5.06
C THR A 720 45.23 6.96 -6.01
N THR A 721 45.10 6.46 -7.24
CA THR A 721 46.05 6.70 -8.33
C THR A 721 45.71 7.94 -9.17
N ASP A 722 44.49 8.46 -9.02
CA ASP A 722 44.04 9.71 -9.64
C ASP A 722 44.57 10.91 -8.84
N LYS A 723 45.41 11.74 -9.47
CA LYS A 723 46.00 12.94 -8.85
C LYS A 723 44.95 13.93 -8.34
N THR A 724 43.72 13.86 -8.84
CA THR A 724 42.61 14.76 -8.49
C THR A 724 41.78 14.27 -7.30
N GLY A 725 42.05 13.06 -6.76
CA GLY A 725 41.38 12.55 -5.56
C GLY A 725 40.57 11.27 -5.78
N THR A 726 39.75 10.90 -4.79
CA THR A 726 38.84 9.75 -4.85
C THR A 726 37.55 10.02 -4.08
N THR A 727 36.49 9.28 -4.41
CA THR A 727 35.21 9.37 -3.70
C THR A 727 35.30 8.65 -2.36
N VAL A 728 34.87 9.31 -1.29
CA VAL A 728 34.82 8.73 0.07
C VAL A 728 33.42 8.85 0.62
N SER A 729 32.87 7.73 1.09
CA SER A 729 31.57 7.66 1.76
C SER A 729 31.76 7.35 3.24
N TYR A 730 30.96 8.00 4.07
CA TYR A 730 30.93 7.82 5.51
C TYR A 730 29.49 7.98 6.04
N THR A 731 29.23 7.44 7.23
CA THR A 731 27.92 7.53 7.88
C THR A 731 27.77 8.91 8.54
N LEU A 732 26.62 9.57 8.35
CA LEU A 732 26.34 10.82 9.04
C LEU A 732 26.20 10.57 10.55
N PRO A 733 26.74 11.45 11.42
CA PRO A 733 26.52 11.36 12.86
C PRO A 733 25.03 11.52 13.21
N THR A 734 24.61 10.98 14.35
CA THR A 734 23.28 11.24 14.91
C THR A 734 23.25 12.56 15.65
N ALA A 735 22.07 13.15 15.84
CA ALA A 735 21.87 14.32 16.68
C ALA A 735 20.61 14.15 17.52
N THR A 736 20.60 14.76 18.70
CA THR A 736 19.45 14.80 19.60
C THR A 736 19.16 16.25 19.97
N ASP A 737 17.90 16.60 20.12
CA ASP A 737 17.45 17.91 20.56
C ASP A 737 16.31 17.76 21.58
N ASN A 738 16.04 18.80 22.36
CA ASN A 738 15.04 18.78 23.43
C ASN A 738 13.61 19.03 22.93
N GLU A 739 13.42 19.71 21.79
CA GLU A 739 12.11 19.93 21.16
C GLU A 739 11.98 19.23 19.80
N ASP A 740 13.03 19.22 18.98
CA ASP A 740 13.04 18.57 17.68
C ASP A 740 13.48 17.09 17.78
N PRO A 741 12.58 16.11 17.60
CA PRO A 741 12.94 14.70 17.66
C PRO A 741 13.84 14.26 16.48
N ASN A 742 13.95 15.04 15.39
CA ASN A 742 14.72 14.68 14.20
C ASN A 742 15.60 15.84 13.66
N PRO A 743 16.64 16.29 14.38
CA PRO A 743 17.51 17.35 13.90
C PRO A 743 18.26 16.97 12.62
N VAL A 744 18.39 17.92 11.70
CA VAL A 744 19.04 17.69 10.40
C VAL A 744 20.56 17.80 10.55
N VAL A 745 21.27 16.72 10.24
CA VAL A 745 22.73 16.68 10.25
C VAL A 745 23.27 16.91 8.85
N THR A 746 24.20 17.85 8.73
CA THR A 746 24.93 18.13 7.49
C THR A 746 26.43 18.08 7.75
N CYS A 747 27.19 17.56 6.78
CA CYS A 747 28.64 17.50 6.82
C CYS A 747 29.20 18.01 5.49
N ASP A 748 30.28 18.78 5.54
CA ASP A 748 30.97 19.33 4.36
C ASP A 748 32.47 19.01 4.42
N PRO A 749 33.07 18.39 3.37
CA PRO A 749 32.43 17.85 2.16
C PRO A 749 31.52 16.66 2.45
N ALA A 750 30.35 16.59 1.78
CA ALA A 750 29.32 15.58 2.02
C ALA A 750 29.77 14.13 1.73
N SER A 751 29.14 13.15 2.39
CA SER A 751 29.40 11.73 2.15
C SER A 751 29.15 11.36 0.68
N GLY A 752 30.09 10.65 0.07
CA GLY A 752 30.06 10.33 -1.36
C GLY A 752 30.64 11.43 -2.27
N SER A 753 31.15 12.53 -1.71
CA SER A 753 31.90 13.54 -2.48
C SER A 753 33.29 13.04 -2.88
N LYS A 754 33.88 13.68 -3.90
CA LYS A 754 35.28 13.46 -4.28
C LYS A 754 36.20 14.29 -3.38
N PHE A 755 37.07 13.61 -2.65
CA PHE A 755 38.09 14.21 -1.80
C PHE A 755 39.42 14.26 -2.54
N ALA A 756 40.00 15.45 -2.65
CA ALA A 756 41.31 15.64 -3.28
C ALA A 756 42.42 14.92 -2.49
N VAL A 757 43.52 14.60 -3.18
CA VAL A 757 44.74 14.11 -2.52
C VAL A 757 45.19 15.08 -1.43
N GLY A 758 45.48 14.55 -0.25
CA GLY A 758 45.85 15.30 0.94
C GLY A 758 44.93 15.01 2.11
N THR A 759 44.96 15.88 3.11
CA THR A 759 44.07 15.81 4.27
C THR A 759 42.96 16.83 4.10
N THR A 760 41.72 16.37 4.06
CA THR A 760 40.52 17.20 4.09
C THR A 760 39.83 17.05 5.44
N THR A 761 39.56 18.17 6.11
CA THR A 761 38.74 18.16 7.33
C THR A 761 37.28 18.19 6.92
N VAL A 762 36.53 17.17 7.30
CA VAL A 762 35.07 17.17 7.18
C VAL A 762 34.49 17.81 8.44
N THR A 763 33.64 18.80 8.26
CA THR A 763 32.95 19.50 9.36
C THR A 763 31.47 19.16 9.34
N CYS A 764 30.97 18.62 10.44
CA CYS A 764 29.58 18.27 10.63
C CYS A 764 28.91 19.21 11.63
N VAL A 765 27.68 19.62 11.33
CA VAL A 765 26.79 20.38 12.21
C VAL A 765 25.39 19.75 12.20
N ALA A 766 24.68 19.83 13.32
CA ALA A 766 23.25 19.57 13.38
C ALA A 766 22.49 20.89 13.46
N LYS A 767 21.34 20.95 12.80
CA LYS A 767 20.42 22.08 12.86
C LYS A 767 19.04 21.57 13.22
N ASP A 768 18.41 22.16 14.23
CA ASP A 768 17.02 21.84 14.57
C ASP A 768 16.05 22.53 13.60
N ALA A 769 14.78 22.18 13.75
CA ALA A 769 13.67 22.80 13.06
C ALA A 769 13.49 24.30 13.36
N ASN A 770 13.96 24.79 14.50
CA ASN A 770 13.89 26.20 14.91
C ASN A 770 15.04 27.04 14.31
N GLY A 771 16.02 26.39 13.71
CA GLY A 771 17.18 26.98 13.07
C GLY A 771 18.42 27.10 13.94
N ASN A 772 18.38 26.64 15.20
CA ASN A 772 19.55 26.59 16.07
C ASN A 772 20.54 25.55 15.56
N THR A 773 21.82 25.87 15.65
CA THR A 773 22.89 25.06 15.05
C THR A 773 23.86 24.59 16.13
N SER A 774 24.17 23.29 16.14
CA SER A 774 25.11 22.69 17.09
C SER A 774 26.50 23.29 16.93
N ALA A 775 27.32 23.16 17.97
CA ALA A 775 28.76 23.31 17.80
C ALA A 775 29.26 22.31 16.73
N PRO A 776 30.18 22.70 15.83
CA PRO A 776 30.69 21.81 14.80
C PRO A 776 31.56 20.69 15.41
N LYS A 777 31.46 19.49 14.85
CA LYS A 777 32.41 18.40 15.10
C LYS A 777 33.11 18.03 13.80
N THR A 778 34.38 17.61 13.89
CA THR A 778 35.20 17.36 12.71
C THR A 778 35.90 16.01 12.78
N PHE A 779 36.13 15.42 11.62
CA PHE A 779 37.04 14.30 11.41
C PHE A 779 37.80 14.52 10.10
N LYS A 780 38.89 13.78 9.90
CA LYS A 780 39.76 13.94 8.72
C LYS A 780 39.55 12.83 7.73
N VAL A 781 39.50 13.18 6.46
CA VAL A 781 39.66 12.26 5.35
C VAL A 781 41.06 12.49 4.77
N VAL A 782 41.92 11.48 4.88
CA VAL A 782 43.28 11.48 4.34
C VAL A 782 43.28 10.64 3.08
N VAL A 783 43.33 11.31 1.92
CA VAL A 783 43.51 10.66 0.62
C VAL A 783 44.99 10.69 0.29
N ARG A 784 45.66 9.54 0.38
CA ARG A 784 47.03 9.43 -0.12
C ARG A 784 46.99 9.24 -1.63
N GLN A 785 47.81 9.99 -2.34
CA GLN A 785 48.09 9.67 -3.73
C GLN A 785 49.07 8.53 -3.78
N ASP A 786 48.59 7.37 -4.20
CA ASP A 786 49.49 6.35 -4.71
C ASP A 786 49.93 6.83 -6.08
N VAL A 787 51.21 7.14 -6.22
CA VAL A 787 51.82 7.22 -7.55
C VAL A 787 52.24 5.80 -7.85
N PRO A 788 51.48 5.01 -8.65
CA PRO A 788 52.04 3.80 -9.21
C PRO A 788 53.19 4.25 -10.09
N VAL A 789 54.41 4.16 -9.56
CA VAL A 789 55.61 4.28 -10.38
C VAL A 789 55.72 2.95 -11.10
N THR A 790 55.08 2.85 -12.25
CA THR A 790 55.64 2.00 -13.30
C THR A 790 56.81 2.77 -13.89
N ALA A 791 57.97 2.55 -13.29
CA ALA A 791 59.18 2.44 -14.08
C ALA A 791 59.10 1.07 -14.78
N PRO A 792 59.56 0.91 -16.04
CA PRO A 792 59.87 -0.43 -16.48
C PRO A 792 61.02 -0.94 -15.62
N VAL A 793 60.70 -1.81 -14.67
CA VAL A 793 61.57 -2.95 -14.38
C VAL A 793 60.97 -4.09 -15.19
N GLY A 794 61.38 -4.16 -16.46
CA GLY A 794 61.12 -5.32 -17.28
C GLY A 794 62.26 -6.30 -17.09
N GLY A 795 61.94 -7.57 -16.83
CA GLY A 795 62.83 -8.67 -17.17
C GLY A 795 62.39 -9.20 -18.53
N SER A 796 63.26 -9.12 -19.55
CA SER A 796 63.08 -9.98 -20.71
C SER A 796 63.49 -11.39 -20.31
N VAL A 797 62.62 -12.36 -20.48
CA VAL A 797 63.06 -13.76 -20.55
C VAL A 797 63.58 -13.96 -21.96
N PRO A 798 64.91 -14.07 -22.19
CA PRO A 798 65.39 -14.37 -23.53
C PRO A 798 64.86 -15.73 -23.95
N ALA A 799 64.60 -15.90 -25.25
CA ALA A 799 64.37 -17.20 -25.88
C ALA A 799 65.50 -18.15 -25.44
N THR A 800 65.20 -19.01 -24.47
CA THR A 800 66.17 -19.89 -23.83
C THR A 800 65.77 -21.31 -24.17
N LEU A 801 66.68 -21.99 -24.86
CA LEU A 801 66.60 -23.42 -25.12
C LEU A 801 67.95 -24.01 -24.72
N ALA A 802 67.99 -24.58 -23.53
CA ALA A 802 69.22 -25.09 -22.93
C ALA A 802 69.05 -26.57 -22.58
N LEU A 803 69.98 -27.39 -23.09
CA LEU A 803 70.12 -28.79 -22.77
C LEU A 803 71.53 -29.03 -22.23
N THR A 804 71.64 -29.52 -21.01
CA THR A 804 72.91 -29.97 -20.43
C THR A 804 72.87 -31.46 -20.20
N LEU A 805 73.81 -32.20 -20.76
CA LEU A 805 73.96 -33.63 -20.50
C LEU A 805 74.93 -33.86 -19.33
N GLY A 806 74.65 -34.89 -18.53
CA GLY A 806 75.56 -35.41 -17.52
C GLY A 806 76.74 -36.18 -18.12
N ALA A 807 77.47 -36.88 -17.26
CA ALA A 807 78.58 -37.72 -17.68
C ALA A 807 78.12 -38.82 -18.66
N PRO A 808 78.92 -39.19 -19.68
CA PRO A 808 78.53 -40.20 -20.66
C PRO A 808 78.10 -41.52 -20.00
N ALA A 809 76.93 -42.04 -20.40
CA ALA A 809 76.41 -43.29 -19.88
C ALA A 809 77.38 -44.46 -20.14
N GLN A 810 77.58 -45.30 -19.14
CA GLN A 810 78.43 -46.48 -19.22
C GLN A 810 77.58 -47.74 -19.17
N LEU A 811 77.76 -48.64 -20.15
CA LEU A 811 77.04 -49.92 -20.22
C LEU A 811 77.79 -51.07 -19.50
N GLY A 812 78.99 -50.81 -19.00
CA GLY A 812 79.87 -51.82 -18.43
C GLY A 812 80.60 -52.65 -19.48
N SER A 813 81.17 -53.78 -19.07
CA SER A 813 81.93 -54.68 -19.95
C SER A 813 81.01 -55.70 -20.63
N PHE A 814 81.05 -55.78 -21.97
CA PHE A 814 80.33 -56.81 -22.72
C PHE A 814 81.05 -58.15 -22.63
N VAL A 815 80.30 -59.22 -22.33
CA VAL A 815 80.83 -60.58 -22.13
C VAL A 815 80.54 -61.42 -23.38
N PRO A 816 81.57 -61.91 -24.10
CA PRO A 816 81.37 -62.77 -25.26
C PRO A 816 80.66 -64.09 -24.89
N GLY A 817 79.79 -64.60 -25.78
CA GLY A 817 79.15 -65.91 -25.59
C GLY A 817 77.87 -65.90 -24.75
N VAL A 818 77.44 -64.74 -24.21
CA VAL A 818 76.29 -64.63 -23.30
C VAL A 818 75.20 -63.76 -23.91
N ASN A 819 73.95 -64.23 -23.90
CA ASN A 819 72.79 -63.42 -24.28
C ASN A 819 72.39 -62.52 -23.11
N GLN A 820 72.79 -61.25 -23.14
CA GLN A 820 72.60 -60.31 -22.05
C GLN A 820 72.26 -58.90 -22.54
N THR A 821 71.34 -58.23 -21.84
CA THR A 821 71.08 -56.80 -22.01
C THR A 821 71.91 -55.99 -21.02
N TYR A 822 72.67 -55.04 -21.55
CA TYR A 822 73.47 -54.10 -20.79
C TYR A 822 72.73 -52.77 -20.71
N LEU A 823 72.61 -52.22 -19.51
CA LEU A 823 71.90 -50.98 -19.25
C LEU A 823 72.88 -49.92 -18.76
N GLY A 824 72.61 -48.67 -19.12
CA GLY A 824 73.41 -47.52 -18.71
C GLY A 824 72.53 -46.28 -18.67
N THR A 825 72.88 -45.32 -17.80
CA THR A 825 72.07 -44.11 -17.64
C THR A 825 72.96 -42.87 -17.63
N THR A 826 72.41 -41.76 -18.08
CA THR A 826 72.91 -40.40 -17.83
C THR A 826 71.74 -39.49 -17.56
N GLU A 827 71.98 -38.40 -16.87
CA GLU A 827 70.99 -37.35 -16.70
C GLU A 827 71.11 -36.30 -17.81
N ALA A 828 70.01 -35.61 -18.08
CA ALA A 828 69.96 -34.39 -18.86
C ALA A 828 69.13 -33.36 -18.09
N THR A 829 69.52 -32.10 -18.17
CA THR A 829 68.74 -30.98 -17.61
C THR A 829 68.23 -30.12 -18.75
N VAL A 830 66.91 -29.93 -18.80
CA VAL A 830 66.20 -29.17 -19.83
C VAL A 830 65.63 -27.89 -19.23
N THR A 831 65.99 -26.76 -19.84
CA THR A 831 65.39 -25.45 -19.56
C THR A 831 64.91 -24.86 -20.89
N SER A 832 63.61 -24.63 -21.01
CA SER A 832 62.98 -24.02 -22.19
C SER A 832 62.01 -22.94 -21.78
N THR A 833 62.11 -21.77 -22.42
CA THR A 833 61.10 -20.72 -22.30
C THR A 833 60.01 -20.83 -23.36
N ALA A 834 60.18 -21.71 -24.36
CA ALA A 834 59.20 -22.01 -25.39
C ALA A 834 58.14 -23.01 -24.90
N GLY A 835 56.92 -22.90 -25.44
CA GLY A 835 55.76 -23.72 -25.08
C GLY A 835 55.62 -25.05 -25.84
N ASP A 836 56.61 -25.42 -26.66
CA ASP A 836 56.54 -26.60 -27.56
C ASP A 836 57.91 -27.31 -27.70
N ALA A 837 58.75 -27.28 -26.66
CA ALA A 837 60.10 -27.86 -26.74
C ALA A 837 60.08 -29.39 -26.91
N LEU A 838 61.02 -29.92 -27.68
CA LEU A 838 61.18 -31.34 -28.00
C LEU A 838 62.64 -31.77 -27.84
N LEU A 839 62.90 -32.77 -27.01
CA LEU A 839 64.18 -33.45 -26.89
C LEU A 839 64.22 -34.66 -27.83
N SER A 840 65.24 -34.73 -28.67
CA SER A 840 65.51 -35.82 -29.60
C SER A 840 66.98 -36.26 -29.54
N VAL A 841 67.26 -37.47 -30.03
CA VAL A 841 68.61 -38.01 -30.19
C VAL A 841 68.82 -38.48 -31.63
N ALA A 842 70.03 -38.30 -32.14
CA ALA A 842 70.46 -38.83 -33.43
C ALA A 842 71.85 -39.45 -33.32
N ASP A 843 72.05 -40.62 -33.94
CA ASP A 843 73.37 -41.06 -34.36
C ASP A 843 73.64 -40.51 -35.76
N THR A 844 74.58 -39.57 -35.86
CA THR A 844 74.98 -38.96 -37.14
C THR A 844 76.16 -39.69 -37.78
N SER A 845 76.68 -40.75 -37.17
CA SER A 845 77.74 -41.58 -37.73
C SER A 845 77.28 -42.27 -39.00
N THR A 846 78.10 -42.19 -40.06
CA THR A 846 77.90 -42.95 -41.30
C THR A 846 78.31 -44.42 -41.18
N VAL A 847 79.00 -44.80 -40.10
CA VAL A 847 79.40 -46.19 -39.81
C VAL A 847 78.49 -46.75 -38.73
N GLY A 848 77.70 -47.77 -39.09
CA GLY A 848 76.84 -48.53 -38.18
C GLY A 848 75.81 -47.68 -37.42
N THR A 849 75.12 -46.76 -38.11
CA THR A 849 74.18 -45.81 -37.51
C THR A 849 73.17 -46.49 -36.58
N GLY A 850 73.10 -46.06 -35.31
CA GLY A 850 72.22 -46.63 -34.29
C GLY A 850 72.79 -47.81 -33.51
N HIS A 851 73.97 -48.31 -33.88
CA HIS A 851 74.60 -49.48 -33.26
C HIS A 851 75.95 -49.10 -32.64
N LEU A 852 76.30 -49.65 -31.48
CA LEU A 852 77.65 -49.44 -30.94
C LEU A 852 78.70 -50.07 -31.87
N VAL A 853 79.84 -49.39 -32.02
CA VAL A 853 80.92 -49.82 -32.91
C VAL A 853 82.26 -49.90 -32.18
N ASN A 854 83.09 -50.87 -32.56
CA ASN A 854 84.50 -50.98 -32.19
C ASN A 854 85.33 -50.91 -33.48
N GLY A 855 85.77 -49.68 -33.81
CA GLY A 855 86.32 -49.37 -35.13
C GLY A 855 85.28 -49.56 -36.23
N ALA A 856 85.63 -50.31 -37.28
CA ALA A 856 84.70 -50.67 -38.36
C ALA A 856 83.71 -51.79 -37.99
N PHE A 857 83.86 -52.39 -36.81
CA PHE A 857 83.01 -53.51 -36.38
C PHE A 857 81.75 -53.00 -35.69
N VAL A 858 80.57 -53.46 -36.13
CA VAL A 858 79.27 -52.98 -35.66
C VAL A 858 78.56 -54.10 -34.91
N LEU A 859 78.00 -53.80 -33.73
CA LEU A 859 77.16 -54.78 -33.03
C LEU A 859 75.87 -55.04 -33.84
N PRO A 860 75.44 -56.31 -33.99
CA PRO A 860 74.25 -56.64 -34.77
C PRO A 860 72.97 -56.00 -34.22
N GLU A 861 72.81 -55.95 -32.90
CA GLU A 861 71.62 -55.38 -32.27
C GLU A 861 71.75 -53.86 -32.08
N PRO A 862 70.68 -53.08 -32.31
CA PRO A 862 70.73 -51.63 -32.18
C PRO A 862 70.84 -51.21 -30.72
N LEU A 863 71.52 -50.09 -30.50
CA LEU A 863 71.46 -49.39 -29.22
C LEU A 863 70.07 -48.80 -29.06
N GLN A 864 69.43 -49.06 -27.92
CA GLN A 864 68.13 -48.48 -27.61
C GLN A 864 68.25 -47.40 -26.55
N LEU A 865 67.36 -46.41 -26.62
CA LEU A 865 67.28 -45.30 -25.67
C LEU A 865 65.84 -44.96 -25.33
N ARG A 866 65.62 -44.51 -24.09
CA ARG A 866 64.43 -43.78 -23.68
C ARG A 866 64.79 -42.61 -22.77
N ALA A 867 63.85 -41.68 -22.61
CA ALA A 867 63.97 -40.56 -21.70
C ALA A 867 62.78 -40.53 -20.73
N ARG A 868 63.04 -40.27 -19.45
CA ARG A 868 62.03 -40.19 -18.40
C ARG A 868 62.22 -38.94 -17.56
N ASN A 869 61.12 -38.30 -17.17
CA ASN A 869 61.11 -37.22 -16.18
C ASN A 869 59.96 -37.46 -15.19
N ALA A 870 59.75 -36.52 -14.26
CA ALA A 870 58.70 -36.63 -13.25
C ALA A 870 57.29 -36.82 -13.87
N ALA A 871 57.03 -36.23 -15.04
CA ALA A 871 55.74 -36.33 -15.73
C ALA A 871 55.61 -37.58 -16.63
N ASN A 872 56.73 -38.12 -17.12
CA ASN A 872 56.77 -39.20 -18.12
C ASN A 872 57.64 -40.36 -17.60
N THR A 873 57.13 -41.10 -16.62
CA THR A 873 57.87 -42.17 -15.93
C THR A 873 57.86 -43.52 -16.66
N GLY A 874 57.01 -43.67 -17.69
CA GLY A 874 56.70 -44.94 -18.36
C GLY A 874 57.12 -45.06 -19.83
N THR A 875 58.08 -44.27 -20.32
CA THR A 875 58.50 -44.34 -21.73
C THR A 875 59.18 -45.68 -22.07
N ALA A 876 58.94 -46.17 -23.29
CA ALA A 876 59.53 -47.41 -23.79
C ALA A 876 60.91 -47.16 -24.41
N TYR A 877 61.78 -48.17 -24.37
CA TYR A 877 63.05 -48.16 -25.12
C TYR A 877 62.76 -48.24 -26.62
N ASN A 878 63.41 -47.37 -27.39
CA ASN A 878 63.33 -47.34 -28.85
C ASN A 878 64.72 -47.37 -29.46
N ASN A 879 64.87 -47.96 -30.65
CA ASN A 879 66.15 -48.03 -31.34
C ASN A 879 66.64 -46.62 -31.67
N VAL A 880 67.89 -46.33 -31.32
CA VAL A 880 68.58 -45.12 -31.77
C VAL A 880 68.87 -45.27 -33.26
N GLY A 881 68.68 -44.19 -34.02
CA GLY A 881 68.94 -44.15 -35.45
C GLY A 881 69.28 -42.73 -35.88
N SER A 882 68.94 -42.35 -37.11
CA SER A 882 69.22 -41.01 -37.63
C SER A 882 68.46 -39.90 -36.89
N LEU A 883 67.30 -40.20 -36.32
CA LEU A 883 66.57 -39.31 -35.40
C LEU A 883 65.56 -40.13 -34.59
N LEU A 884 65.51 -39.89 -33.28
CA LEU A 884 64.53 -40.43 -32.37
C LEU A 884 64.06 -39.34 -31.42
N ASN A 885 62.76 -39.07 -31.39
CA ASN A 885 62.14 -38.15 -30.45
C ASN A 885 61.95 -38.82 -29.10
N LEU A 886 62.31 -38.12 -28.01
CA LEU A 886 62.38 -38.69 -26.67
C LEU A 886 61.31 -38.13 -25.74
N LEU A 887 61.23 -36.80 -25.58
CA LEU A 887 60.25 -36.13 -24.71
C LEU A 887 59.87 -34.75 -25.25
N SER A 888 58.64 -34.31 -25.02
CA SER A 888 58.13 -32.99 -25.39
C SER A 888 57.51 -32.25 -24.20
N TRP A 889 57.63 -30.92 -24.20
CA TRP A 889 57.02 -30.02 -23.22
C TRP A 889 56.04 -29.08 -23.93
N SER A 890 54.80 -29.03 -23.45
CA SER A 890 53.73 -28.16 -23.98
C SER A 890 53.60 -26.82 -23.24
N ALA A 891 54.58 -26.51 -22.39
CA ALA A 891 54.68 -25.28 -21.62
C ALA A 891 56.16 -25.03 -21.26
N PRO A 892 56.55 -23.77 -20.95
CA PRO A 892 57.88 -23.46 -20.49
C PRO A 892 58.28 -24.30 -19.28
N VAL A 893 59.53 -24.75 -19.26
CA VAL A 893 60.06 -25.61 -18.19
C VAL A 893 61.43 -25.10 -17.72
N ALA A 894 61.66 -25.12 -16.41
CA ALA A 894 62.93 -24.69 -15.82
C ALA A 894 63.61 -25.84 -15.09
N ASN A 895 64.81 -26.20 -15.54
CA ASN A 895 65.69 -27.20 -14.93
C ASN A 895 65.05 -28.60 -14.77
N ASP A 896 64.23 -29.02 -15.72
CA ASP A 896 63.63 -30.36 -15.67
C ASP A 896 64.69 -31.44 -15.81
N LYS A 897 64.67 -32.40 -14.89
CA LYS A 897 65.65 -33.48 -14.81
C LYS A 897 65.11 -34.68 -15.58
N VAL A 898 65.81 -35.00 -16.66
CA VAL A 898 65.47 -36.08 -17.58
C VAL A 898 66.52 -37.19 -17.45
N ASN A 899 66.10 -38.38 -17.06
CA ASN A 899 66.93 -39.57 -17.07
C ASN A 899 66.92 -40.19 -18.46
N LEU A 900 68.08 -40.19 -19.11
CA LEU A 900 68.34 -40.85 -20.39
C LEU A 900 68.89 -42.24 -20.11
N GLU A 901 68.13 -43.27 -20.49
CA GLU A 901 68.46 -44.65 -20.19
C GLU A 901 68.71 -45.41 -21.48
N PHE A 902 69.86 -46.06 -21.54
CA PHE A 902 70.37 -46.83 -22.67
C PHE A 902 70.25 -48.32 -22.39
N SER A 903 69.99 -49.07 -23.45
CA SER A 903 69.91 -50.52 -23.43
C SER A 903 70.58 -51.09 -24.67
N GLN A 904 71.57 -51.96 -24.49
CA GLN A 904 72.22 -52.69 -25.56
C GLN A 904 72.07 -54.19 -25.28
N LEU A 905 71.33 -54.88 -26.15
CA LEU A 905 71.34 -56.34 -26.17
C LEU A 905 72.60 -56.82 -26.90
N VAL A 906 73.28 -57.82 -26.35
CA VAL A 906 74.28 -58.63 -27.06
C VAL A 906 73.82 -60.07 -26.94
N LYS A 907 73.63 -60.75 -28.07
CA LYS A 907 73.19 -62.15 -28.09
C LYS A 907 74.38 -63.09 -27.88
N ALA A 908 74.11 -64.31 -27.42
CA ALA A 908 75.16 -65.30 -27.12
C ALA A 908 76.07 -65.60 -28.32
N ASN A 909 75.56 -65.49 -29.54
CA ASN A 909 76.31 -65.74 -30.77
C ASN A 909 76.79 -64.45 -31.47
N ASP A 910 76.60 -63.28 -30.86
CA ASP A 910 77.07 -62.04 -31.45
C ASP A 910 78.60 -61.96 -31.33
N PRO A 911 79.33 -61.83 -32.46
CA PRO A 911 80.77 -61.70 -32.42
C PRO A 911 81.19 -60.40 -31.70
N LEU A 912 81.94 -60.53 -30.61
CA LEU A 912 82.55 -59.40 -29.89
C LEU A 912 84.05 -59.34 -30.14
N ARG A 913 84.54 -58.16 -30.52
CA ARG A 913 85.95 -57.85 -30.72
C ARG A 913 86.51 -57.19 -29.46
N THR A 914 87.69 -57.62 -29.00
CA THR A 914 88.38 -56.97 -27.88
C THR A 914 88.58 -55.48 -28.16
N GLY A 915 88.26 -54.64 -27.17
CA GLY A 915 88.33 -53.17 -27.25
C GLY A 915 87.01 -52.50 -26.87
N THR A 916 86.95 -51.19 -27.06
CA THR A 916 85.79 -50.38 -26.65
C THR A 916 84.75 -50.32 -27.76
N TYR A 917 83.52 -50.67 -27.43
CA TYR A 917 82.34 -50.38 -28.25
C TYR A 917 81.72 -49.08 -27.79
N SER A 918 81.70 -48.07 -28.65
CA SER A 918 81.18 -46.74 -28.31
C SER A 918 80.49 -46.08 -29.49
N LYS A 919 79.62 -45.12 -29.19
CA LYS A 919 79.05 -44.21 -30.18
C LYS A 919 78.90 -42.81 -29.58
N SER A 920 79.10 -41.80 -30.42
CA SER A 920 78.74 -40.42 -30.10
C SER A 920 77.34 -40.12 -30.64
N LEU A 921 76.43 -39.75 -29.74
CA LEU A 921 75.07 -39.38 -30.08
C LEU A 921 74.87 -37.88 -29.91
N THR A 922 74.10 -37.29 -30.82
CA THR A 922 73.74 -35.87 -30.77
C THR A 922 72.36 -35.75 -30.17
N PHE A 923 72.27 -35.16 -28.99
CA PHE A 923 70.99 -34.80 -28.38
C PHE A 923 70.63 -33.37 -28.73
N THR A 924 69.42 -33.17 -29.22
CA THR A 924 68.93 -31.86 -29.66
C THR A 924 67.66 -31.53 -28.90
N LEU A 925 67.67 -30.39 -28.22
CA LEU A 925 66.44 -29.75 -27.74
C LEU A 925 66.04 -28.70 -28.80
N SER A 926 64.81 -28.78 -29.31
CA SER A 926 64.30 -27.92 -30.39
C SER A 926 62.92 -27.37 -30.06
N THR A 927 62.52 -26.26 -30.67
CA THR A 927 61.17 -25.68 -30.63
C THR A 927 60.86 -25.05 -31.99
N THR A 928 59.58 -24.99 -32.38
CA THR A 928 59.15 -24.28 -33.60
C THR A 928 58.80 -22.81 -33.34
N GLN A 929 58.69 -22.41 -32.07
CA GLN A 929 58.39 -21.06 -31.61
C GLN A 929 59.40 -20.63 -30.52
N PRO A 930 60.68 -20.41 -30.89
CA PRO A 930 61.76 -20.14 -29.94
C PRO A 930 61.61 -18.84 -29.15
#